data_AF-A0A927X085-F1
#
_entry.id   AF-A0A927X085-F1
#
_cell.length_a   1.000
_cell.length_b   1.000
_cell.length_c   1.000
_cell.angle_alpha   90.00
_cell.angle_beta   90.00
_cell.angle_gamma   90.00
#
_symmetry.space_group_name_H-M   'P 1'
#
loop_
_entity.id
_entity.type
_entity.pdbx_description
1 polymer ?
#
loop_
_entity_poly.entity_id
_entity_poly.type
_entity_poly.pdbx_seq_one_letter_code
_entity_poly.pdbx_strand_id
1 'polypeptide(L)'
;MKFRRFFIGIVLVFLLVSTTMLASCKKDNGFEDITKPNTGDVEEDKNEADKDDNQIQEDVQAPQEPDVEDDALIEDDTDKEKVEEIASTNLGLTEGLLKNGTGNVVTSGEFNFIEVSGLNEAAYFEFINIENADSFNVYIKGTNDTDYKLLYKEDFYVRQLTETTTRIDLFGLAKGDYDVKLIPVVDSTEMEGWKAICEINVVEYDRSGYAHFKYSDGVGAYNDDGTLKDDAIVIYVTEENKNTVMTDVCAEYDLDMFNIPNYFSNSWYNKEASGIGWWLNNSQYTMCVKNENGTLNAESSSNTYSPTGKDLGFRSISRPVVVRFIGTVTTPEGATSYNSSHEGGTVEENGHMVKMKNLKNVTLEGVGFDAIIEGWGFHFICDDTTGVYGKSFEVRNLTFKNYPEDAIGMEGQQNDNILVAPVERCWIHHCTFFAGYCENPVENDKLYGDGACDFKRGQYYTMSYCYYEYCRKSNLIGSSDTSLQYNISFHHNIWYNCEGRIPLLRKANFHFYNNYIYGDLSNGITQLGYVHSLRADSYMFSEGNYYEGCKQISDGKSNSGKMFNNIYLACLKSNTSKMIYINRETAVENSCAYNDIDYSNFDTNPEVFYFDTINKVSDCYLTIPMVAREECLKFSGSYYRTILNQAARDASIQSNKYSISTAVDLCSGAYEASLSSDTGILYTNANKGRFMGQGITFRLSEYAKVNLNATSGTTDADHNVYVVSEFGQIMLHESGSVVLKPGLYYICSASVDKETKVTKLTFERYAN
;
A
#
# COMPACT_ATOMS: atom_id res chain seq x y z
N MET A 1 -65.66 -3.22 -39.57
CA MET A 1 -65.98 -2.82 -40.97
C MET A 1 -65.90 -1.28 -41.01
N LYS A 2 -66.50 -0.59 -41.99
CA LYS A 2 -67.59 0.35 -41.59
C LYS A 2 -68.18 -0.11 -40.25
N PHE A 3 -68.50 0.68 -39.26
CA PHE A 3 -68.89 0.19 -37.92
C PHE A 3 -67.67 0.01 -37.01
N ARG A 4 -67.49 0.98 -36.10
CA ARG A 4 -68.30 1.17 -34.87
C ARG A 4 -67.90 0.13 -33.83
N ARG A 5 -67.52 0.69 -32.68
CA ARG A 5 -68.00 0.32 -31.33
C ARG A 5 -67.43 -1.01 -30.82
N PHE A 6 -66.59 -0.91 -29.78
CA PHE A 6 -66.95 -1.19 -28.37
C PHE A 6 -67.13 -2.70 -28.14
N PHE A 7 -66.62 -3.34 -27.09
CA PHE A 7 -66.47 -2.88 -25.72
C PHE A 7 -65.68 -3.92 -24.90
N ILE A 8 -65.01 -3.44 -23.84
CA ILE A 8 -64.76 -4.07 -22.52
C ILE A 8 -63.95 -5.37 -22.47
N GLY A 9 -62.78 -5.25 -21.82
CA GLY A 9 -62.13 -6.31 -21.08
C GLY A 9 -60.74 -5.88 -20.61
N ILE A 10 -60.62 -5.58 -19.32
CA ILE A 10 -59.37 -5.44 -18.55
C ILE A 10 -58.82 -4.00 -18.42
N VAL A 11 -59.44 -3.26 -17.48
CA VAL A 11 -58.76 -2.26 -16.66
C VAL A 11 -58.82 -2.77 -15.23
N LEU A 12 -57.70 -3.30 -14.74
CA LEU A 12 -57.21 -3.21 -13.36
C LEU A 12 -55.90 -4.00 -13.33
N VAL A 13 -54.78 -3.31 -13.17
CA VAL A 13 -53.62 -3.63 -12.30
C VAL A 13 -52.51 -2.66 -12.69
N PHE A 14 -52.60 -1.44 -12.14
CA PHE A 14 -51.45 -0.61 -11.83
C PHE A 14 -51.46 -0.51 -10.31
N LEU A 15 -50.66 -1.35 -9.65
CA LEU A 15 -50.03 -1.19 -8.33
C LEU A 15 -49.46 -2.56 -7.91
N LEU A 16 -48.25 -2.55 -7.35
CA LEU A 16 -47.39 -3.69 -6.92
C LEU A 16 -46.59 -4.40 -8.02
N VAL A 17 -45.42 -3.84 -8.34
CA VAL A 17 -44.16 -4.62 -8.46
C VAL A 17 -43.03 -3.80 -7.83
N SER A 18 -43.09 -3.68 -6.51
CA SER A 18 -41.93 -3.54 -5.63
C SER A 18 -42.08 -4.71 -4.66
N THR A 19 -40.98 -5.37 -4.30
CA THR A 19 -40.88 -6.66 -3.58
C THR A 19 -41.22 -7.91 -4.41
N THR A 20 -40.26 -8.40 -5.20
CA THR A 20 -39.89 -9.83 -5.33
C THR A 20 -38.77 -9.99 -6.38
N MET A 21 -37.53 -9.75 -5.97
CA MET A 21 -36.33 -10.37 -6.57
C MET A 21 -35.36 -10.66 -5.42
N LEU A 22 -35.76 -11.61 -4.58
CA LEU A 22 -34.98 -12.15 -3.47
C LEU A 22 -35.46 -13.59 -3.22
N ALA A 23 -35.49 -14.41 -4.27
CA ALA A 23 -35.67 -15.86 -4.20
C ALA A 23 -35.61 -16.50 -5.60
N SER A 24 -34.42 -16.61 -6.20
CA SER A 24 -34.14 -17.64 -7.21
C SER A 24 -32.64 -17.76 -7.46
N CYS A 25 -31.92 -18.34 -6.51
CA CYS A 25 -30.66 -19.05 -6.78
C CYS A 25 -30.41 -20.03 -5.62
N LYS A 26 -31.24 -21.08 -5.56
CA LYS A 26 -30.98 -22.29 -4.78
C LYS A 26 -31.39 -23.46 -5.66
N LYS A 27 -30.44 -23.97 -6.43
CA LYS A 27 -30.13 -25.40 -6.57
C LYS A 27 -29.14 -25.60 -7.71
N ASP A 28 -28.16 -26.43 -7.41
CA ASP A 28 -27.20 -27.11 -8.28
C ASP A 28 -25.82 -26.46 -8.31
N ASN A 29 -25.06 -26.73 -7.24
CA ASN A 29 -23.62 -26.96 -7.28
C ASN A 29 -23.30 -27.92 -6.13
N GLY A 30 -22.84 -29.12 -6.48
CA GLY A 30 -22.34 -30.11 -5.54
C GLY A 30 -21.01 -29.65 -4.98
N PHE A 31 -21.02 -29.12 -3.77
CA PHE A 31 -19.87 -29.01 -2.89
C PHE A 31 -20.15 -29.92 -1.69
N GLU A 32 -19.40 -31.01 -1.57
CA GLU A 32 -19.41 -31.81 -0.36
C GLU A 32 -18.62 -31.10 0.74
N ASP A 33 -19.24 -31.14 1.92
CA ASP A 33 -18.84 -30.57 3.18
C ASP A 33 -17.60 -31.27 3.74
N ILE A 34 -16.44 -30.59 3.75
CA ILE A 34 -15.22 -31.07 4.43
C ILE A 34 -15.08 -30.32 5.76
N THR A 35 -15.93 -30.68 6.72
CA THR A 35 -15.80 -30.30 8.13
C THR A 35 -15.70 -31.53 9.03
N LYS A 36 -14.62 -32.31 8.92
CA LYS A 36 -14.16 -33.19 10.01
C LYS A 36 -12.64 -33.30 10.06
N PRO A 37 -12.01 -33.28 11.26
CA PRO A 37 -10.60 -33.58 11.41
C PRO A 37 -10.37 -35.08 11.18
N ASN A 38 -9.43 -35.40 10.30
CA ASN A 38 -8.98 -36.76 10.08
C ASN A 38 -8.02 -37.13 11.22
N THR A 39 -8.50 -37.94 12.16
CA THR A 39 -7.66 -38.65 13.14
C THR A 39 -7.08 -39.88 12.45
N GLY A 40 -5.78 -39.87 12.17
CA GLY A 40 -5.05 -41.00 11.62
C GLY A 40 -3.57 -40.92 12.01
N ASP A 41 -3.25 -41.66 13.08
CA ASP A 41 -2.01 -42.39 13.34
C ASP A 41 -0.68 -41.75 12.90
N VAL A 42 0.06 -41.22 13.89
CA VAL A 42 1.53 -41.21 13.85
C VAL A 42 2.01 -42.06 15.01
N GLU A 43 2.76 -43.10 14.64
CA GLU A 43 3.34 -44.12 15.49
C GLU A 43 4.18 -43.52 16.63
N GLU A 44 4.02 -44.14 17.81
CA GLU A 44 4.97 -44.03 18.91
C GLU A 44 6.33 -44.58 18.47
N ASP A 45 7.37 -43.77 18.51
CA ASP A 45 8.73 -44.27 18.71
C ASP A 45 9.20 -43.87 20.11
N LYS A 46 9.23 -44.89 20.97
CA LYS A 46 9.86 -44.89 22.29
C LYS A 46 11.32 -45.28 22.12
N ASN A 47 12.22 -44.58 22.82
CA ASN A 47 13.50 -44.99 23.41
C ASN A 47 14.39 -43.74 23.48
N GLU A 48 15.21 -43.44 24.49
CA GLU A 48 15.57 -44.00 25.79
C GLU A 48 16.17 -42.76 26.51
N ALA A 49 15.70 -42.41 27.70
CA ALA A 49 16.48 -42.52 28.92
C ALA A 49 17.99 -42.29 28.76
N ASP A 50 18.49 -41.16 29.25
CA ASP A 50 19.59 -41.26 30.21
C ASP A 50 19.56 -40.15 31.26
N LYS A 51 19.84 -40.61 32.47
CA LYS A 51 19.92 -39.85 33.72
C LYS A 51 21.27 -39.13 33.76
N ASP A 52 21.32 -37.95 34.36
CA ASP A 52 22.28 -37.80 35.44
C ASP A 52 21.93 -36.69 36.43
N ASP A 53 22.48 -36.93 37.61
CA ASP A 53 22.00 -36.56 38.94
C ASP A 53 22.59 -35.21 39.43
N ASN A 54 21.85 -34.59 40.35
CA ASN A 54 22.30 -33.73 41.47
C ASN A 54 23.63 -32.96 41.39
N GLN A 55 23.57 -31.64 41.67
CA GLN A 55 23.98 -31.16 43.00
C GLN A 55 23.55 -29.71 43.29
N ILE A 56 23.09 -29.57 44.53
CA ILE A 56 22.66 -28.37 45.26
C ILE A 56 23.92 -27.62 45.75
N GLN A 57 23.90 -26.28 45.71
CA GLN A 57 24.44 -25.47 46.81
C GLN A 57 23.79 -24.09 46.86
N GLU A 58 23.10 -23.86 47.97
CA GLU A 58 22.63 -22.56 48.45
C GLU A 58 23.83 -21.68 48.81
N ASP A 59 23.73 -20.37 48.61
CA ASP A 59 24.24 -19.42 49.58
C ASP A 59 23.36 -18.16 49.62
N VAL A 60 22.84 -17.92 50.82
CA VAL A 60 21.98 -16.80 51.22
C VAL A 60 22.89 -15.69 51.71
N GLN A 61 22.73 -14.47 51.17
CA GLN A 61 23.26 -13.28 51.82
C GLN A 61 22.26 -12.12 51.72
N ALA A 62 21.70 -11.76 52.86
CA ALA A 62 20.86 -10.59 53.06
C ALA A 62 21.72 -9.32 53.03
N PRO A 63 21.23 -8.20 52.45
CA PRO A 63 21.77 -6.88 52.74
C PRO A 63 20.96 -6.17 53.82
N GLN A 64 21.69 -5.39 54.60
CA GLN A 64 21.27 -4.64 55.77
C GLN A 64 20.46 -3.39 55.43
N GLU A 65 19.58 -3.00 56.36
CA GLU A 65 18.94 -1.69 56.44
C GLU A 65 19.97 -0.55 56.57
N PRO A 66 19.58 0.67 56.14
CA PRO A 66 19.96 1.83 56.93
C PRO A 66 18.75 2.71 57.29
N ASP A 67 18.68 2.98 58.60
CA ASP A 67 18.45 4.24 59.29
C ASP A 67 17.45 5.27 58.73
N VAL A 68 16.43 5.50 59.56
CA VAL A 68 15.47 6.60 59.53
C VAL A 68 16.07 7.82 60.24
N GLU A 69 16.09 8.96 59.58
CA GLU A 69 16.01 10.27 60.24
C GLU A 69 14.91 11.12 59.57
N ASP A 70 13.93 11.50 60.39
CA ASP A 70 12.94 12.56 60.16
C ASP A 70 13.64 13.92 60.13
N ASP A 71 13.31 14.80 59.19
CA ASP A 71 12.63 16.08 59.49
C ASP A 71 12.54 17.02 58.27
N ALA A 72 11.48 17.83 58.33
CA ALA A 72 11.25 19.10 57.62
C ALA A 72 10.39 19.07 56.33
N LEU A 73 9.10 19.33 56.57
CA LEU A 73 8.14 19.94 55.65
C LEU A 73 8.71 21.20 54.97
N ILE A 74 8.81 21.14 53.64
CA ILE A 74 8.89 22.32 52.77
C ILE A 74 7.71 22.20 51.79
N GLU A 75 6.72 23.07 51.95
CA GLU A 75 5.73 23.37 50.92
C GLU A 75 6.48 24.08 49.78
N ASP A 76 6.62 23.43 48.62
CA ASP A 76 7.07 24.09 47.39
C ASP A 76 6.04 23.87 46.28
N ASP A 77 5.58 24.98 45.72
CA ASP A 77 4.48 25.15 44.76
C ASP A 77 4.94 24.83 43.33
N THR A 78 5.76 23.78 43.16
CA THR A 78 6.41 23.41 41.89
C THR A 78 5.72 22.28 41.13
N ASP A 79 4.59 21.76 41.62
CA ASP A 79 3.88 20.62 41.01
C ASP A 79 2.78 20.99 40.01
N LYS A 80 2.61 22.28 39.68
CA LYS A 80 1.65 22.73 38.66
C LYS A 80 2.23 22.95 37.26
N GLU A 81 3.55 23.06 37.12
CA GLU A 81 4.20 23.22 35.81
C GLU A 81 4.82 21.93 35.26
N LYS A 82 4.84 20.82 36.03
CA LYS A 82 5.41 19.52 35.58
C LYS A 82 4.40 18.50 35.04
N VAL A 83 3.11 18.82 35.03
CA VAL A 83 2.05 17.89 34.59
C VAL A 83 1.60 18.17 33.14
N GLU A 84 2.05 19.26 32.51
CA GLU A 84 1.80 19.52 31.08
C GLU A 84 2.92 19.02 30.16
N GLU A 85 4.09 18.62 30.67
CA GLU A 85 5.28 18.32 29.85
C GLU A 85 5.45 16.83 29.46
N ILE A 86 4.47 15.96 29.73
CA ILE A 86 4.53 14.53 29.33
C ILE A 86 3.55 14.19 28.19
N ALA A 87 2.69 15.13 27.78
CA ALA A 87 1.77 14.95 26.65
C ALA A 87 2.25 15.61 25.33
N SER A 88 3.38 16.32 25.33
CA SER A 88 3.86 17.03 24.15
C SER A 88 5.39 17.11 24.10
N THR A 89 6.08 15.98 23.98
CA THR A 89 7.37 16.03 23.28
C THR A 89 7.06 16.37 21.83
N ASN A 90 7.31 17.63 21.47
CA ASN A 90 7.35 18.13 20.10
C ASN A 90 8.28 17.23 19.26
N LEU A 91 7.72 16.23 18.60
CA LEU A 91 8.43 15.29 17.71
C LEU A 91 8.56 15.82 16.27
N GLY A 92 8.41 17.13 16.03
CA GLY A 92 8.44 17.69 14.68
C GLY A 92 7.37 17.12 13.72
N LEU A 93 6.38 16.39 14.24
CA LEU A 93 5.32 15.76 13.48
C LEU A 93 4.29 16.81 13.08
N THR A 94 4.01 16.95 11.79
CA THR A 94 2.96 17.84 11.31
C THR A 94 1.59 17.25 11.61
N GLU A 95 0.70 18.00 12.27
CA GLU A 95 -0.73 17.66 12.42
C GLU A 95 -1.56 17.93 11.15
N GLY A 96 -0.90 18.06 9.98
CA GLY A 96 -1.59 18.28 8.71
C GLY A 96 -2.18 16.99 8.17
N LEU A 97 -3.40 17.04 7.64
CA LEU A 97 -3.91 16.02 6.73
C LEU A 97 -3.52 16.40 5.30
N LEU A 98 -3.09 15.40 4.52
CA LEU A 98 -2.97 15.55 3.08
C LEU A 98 -4.29 16.08 2.48
N LYS A 99 -4.16 16.93 1.46
CA LYS A 99 -5.31 17.52 0.75
C LYS A 99 -5.57 16.76 -0.54
N ASN A 100 -6.84 16.56 -0.86
CA ASN A 100 -7.25 16.15 -2.20
C ASN A 100 -7.23 17.37 -3.13
N GLY A 101 -6.98 17.11 -4.42
CA GLY A 101 -7.35 18.06 -5.45
C GLY A 101 -8.86 18.31 -5.45
N THR A 102 -9.28 19.43 -6.01
CA THR A 102 -10.70 19.83 -6.07
C THR A 102 -11.03 20.39 -7.43
N GLY A 103 -12.32 20.46 -7.77
CA GLY A 103 -12.77 21.07 -9.02
C GLY A 103 -14.12 21.74 -8.88
N ASN A 104 -14.32 22.82 -9.63
CA ASN A 104 -15.55 23.59 -9.64
C ASN A 104 -15.88 24.04 -11.08
N VAL A 105 -17.17 24.04 -11.42
CA VAL A 105 -17.64 24.55 -12.71
C VAL A 105 -17.92 26.06 -12.57
N VAL A 106 -17.21 26.89 -13.33
CA VAL A 106 -17.42 28.34 -13.39
C VAL A 106 -18.48 28.68 -14.43
N THR A 107 -18.40 28.04 -15.59
CA THR A 107 -19.38 28.19 -16.68
C THR A 107 -19.58 26.83 -17.33
N SER A 108 -20.84 26.40 -17.48
CA SER A 108 -21.14 25.06 -18.01
C SER A 108 -21.27 25.02 -19.53
N GLY A 109 -21.65 26.12 -20.20
CA GLY A 109 -21.98 26.05 -21.63
C GLY A 109 -23.04 24.99 -21.91
N GLU A 110 -22.80 24.13 -22.91
CA GLU A 110 -23.63 22.95 -23.21
C GLU A 110 -23.23 21.69 -22.41
N PHE A 111 -22.19 21.76 -21.56
CA PHE A 111 -21.79 20.63 -20.74
C PHE A 111 -22.76 20.46 -19.57
N ASN A 112 -23.23 19.22 -19.38
CA ASN A 112 -23.93 18.81 -18.16
C ASN A 112 -22.99 17.97 -17.31
N PHE A 113 -22.23 18.62 -16.44
CA PHE A 113 -21.22 17.98 -15.60
C PHE A 113 -21.85 17.08 -14.52
N ILE A 114 -21.28 15.90 -14.39
CA ILE A 114 -21.50 14.95 -13.31
C ILE A 114 -20.48 15.23 -12.20
N GLU A 115 -19.21 15.37 -12.58
CA GLU A 115 -18.11 15.64 -11.65
C GLU A 115 -16.97 16.40 -12.34
N VAL A 116 -16.30 17.24 -11.56
CA VAL A 116 -15.07 17.94 -11.96
C VAL A 116 -14.13 17.90 -10.77
N SER A 117 -12.91 17.39 -10.94
CA SER A 117 -11.94 17.36 -9.86
C SER A 117 -10.50 17.44 -10.36
N GLY A 118 -9.68 18.20 -9.65
CA GLY A 118 -8.23 17.97 -9.66
C GLY A 118 -7.86 16.73 -8.83
N LEU A 119 -6.68 16.19 -9.10
CA LEU A 119 -6.11 14.99 -8.50
C LEU A 119 -4.62 15.24 -8.19
N ASN A 120 -3.89 14.20 -7.79
CA ASN A 120 -2.43 14.23 -7.78
C ASN A 120 -1.93 14.30 -9.22
N GLU A 121 -1.33 15.44 -9.57
CA GLU A 121 -0.66 15.72 -10.86
C GLU A 121 -1.52 15.48 -12.10
N ALA A 122 -2.85 15.53 -11.91
CA ALA A 122 -3.86 15.19 -12.89
C ALA A 122 -5.17 15.90 -12.57
N ALA A 123 -6.14 15.80 -13.48
CA ALA A 123 -7.51 16.24 -13.26
C ALA A 123 -8.48 15.45 -14.15
N TYR A 124 -9.78 15.49 -13.84
CA TYR A 124 -10.79 14.92 -14.73
C TYR A 124 -12.10 15.68 -14.72
N PHE A 125 -12.86 15.45 -15.80
CA PHE A 125 -14.17 16.05 -16.06
C PHE A 125 -15.10 14.95 -16.56
N GLU A 126 -16.18 14.69 -15.83
CA GLU A 126 -17.25 13.77 -16.24
C GLU A 126 -18.53 14.55 -16.54
N PHE A 127 -19.17 14.24 -17.66
CA PHE A 127 -20.37 14.92 -18.11
C PHE A 127 -21.24 14.02 -18.99
N ILE A 128 -22.50 14.39 -19.14
CA ILE A 128 -23.42 13.74 -20.08
C ILE A 128 -22.99 14.10 -21.51
N ASN A 129 -22.99 13.11 -22.40
CA ASN A 129 -22.60 13.26 -23.80
C ASN A 129 -23.30 14.47 -24.47
N ILE A 130 -22.52 15.26 -25.19
CA ILE A 130 -23.02 16.41 -25.96
C ILE A 130 -23.41 15.91 -27.36
N GLU A 131 -24.66 16.17 -27.76
CA GLU A 131 -25.18 15.73 -29.06
C GLU A 131 -24.37 16.33 -30.21
N ASN A 132 -23.98 15.49 -31.18
CA ASN A 132 -23.18 15.85 -32.36
C ASN A 132 -21.72 16.26 -32.09
N ALA A 133 -21.21 16.20 -30.87
CA ALA A 133 -19.79 16.44 -30.61
C ALA A 133 -18.94 15.24 -31.05
N ASP A 134 -17.97 15.47 -31.94
CA ASP A 134 -17.04 14.44 -32.45
C ASP A 134 -15.79 14.30 -31.57
N SER A 135 -15.35 15.41 -30.98
CA SER A 135 -14.16 15.47 -30.11
C SER A 135 -14.20 16.74 -29.24
N PHE A 136 -13.15 16.95 -28.45
CA PHE A 136 -13.03 18.10 -27.55
C PHE A 136 -11.63 18.70 -27.64
N ASN A 137 -11.57 20.02 -27.71
CA ASN A 137 -10.34 20.75 -27.48
C ASN A 137 -10.28 21.24 -26.04
N VAL A 138 -9.15 20.99 -25.40
CA VAL A 138 -8.92 21.28 -23.99
C VAL A 138 -7.85 22.35 -23.89
N TYR A 139 -8.16 23.41 -23.18
CA TYR A 139 -7.25 24.52 -22.94
C TYR A 139 -7.02 24.68 -21.44
N ILE A 140 -5.79 24.94 -21.03
CA ILE A 140 -5.43 25.14 -19.63
C ILE A 140 -4.72 26.48 -19.43
N LYS A 141 -4.95 27.11 -18.28
CA LYS A 141 -4.25 28.33 -17.86
C LYS A 141 -4.01 28.27 -16.35
N GLY A 142 -2.75 28.24 -15.94
CA GLY A 142 -2.41 28.36 -14.52
C GLY A 142 -2.74 29.76 -13.99
N THR A 143 -2.91 29.92 -12.67
CA THR A 143 -3.25 31.23 -12.07
C THR A 143 -2.27 32.36 -12.43
N ASN A 144 -1.00 32.01 -12.66
CA ASN A 144 0.04 32.97 -13.03
C ASN A 144 0.24 33.14 -14.54
N ASP A 145 -0.46 32.37 -15.36
CA ASP A 145 -0.39 32.46 -16.82
C ASP A 145 -1.38 33.52 -17.35
N THR A 146 -0.98 34.25 -18.40
CA THR A 146 -1.83 35.26 -19.03
C THR A 146 -2.81 34.66 -20.03
N ASP A 147 -2.43 33.56 -20.67
CA ASP A 147 -3.11 33.00 -21.83
C ASP A 147 -3.37 31.50 -21.66
N TYR A 148 -4.49 31.04 -22.22
CA TYR A 148 -4.80 29.62 -22.32
C TYR A 148 -3.88 28.92 -23.32
N LYS A 149 -3.35 27.77 -22.93
CA LYS A 149 -2.56 26.87 -23.78
C LYS A 149 -3.44 25.70 -24.21
N LEU A 150 -3.43 25.38 -25.50
CA LEU A 150 -4.07 24.17 -26.03
C LEU A 150 -3.27 22.95 -25.57
N LEU A 151 -3.97 21.94 -25.06
CA LEU A 151 -3.40 20.64 -24.71
C LEU A 151 -3.44 19.69 -25.91
N TYR A 152 -2.50 18.75 -25.95
CA TYR A 152 -2.41 17.72 -26.98
C TYR A 152 -2.64 16.34 -26.38
N LYS A 153 -2.67 15.30 -27.23
CA LYS A 153 -3.01 13.93 -26.83
C LYS A 153 -2.08 13.35 -25.75
N GLU A 154 -0.87 13.87 -25.63
CA GLU A 154 0.10 13.51 -24.60
C GLU A 154 -0.32 14.02 -23.21
N ASP A 155 -1.13 15.07 -23.17
CA ASP A 155 -1.55 15.77 -21.94
C ASP A 155 -2.94 15.34 -21.47
N PHE A 156 -3.81 14.85 -22.37
CA PHE A 156 -5.17 14.46 -22.02
C PHE A 156 -5.71 13.27 -22.83
N TYR A 157 -6.71 12.61 -22.28
CA TYR A 157 -7.44 11.52 -22.90
C TYR A 157 -8.95 11.71 -22.76
N VAL A 158 -9.69 11.45 -23.83
CA VAL A 158 -11.16 11.47 -23.83
C VAL A 158 -11.67 10.05 -23.97
N ARG A 159 -12.60 9.66 -23.09
CA ARG A 159 -13.24 8.35 -23.16
C ARG A 159 -14.72 8.41 -22.85
N GLN A 160 -15.48 7.59 -23.57
CA GLN A 160 -16.86 7.32 -23.23
C GLN A 160 -16.89 6.31 -22.08
N LEU A 161 -17.48 6.69 -20.94
CA LEU A 161 -17.61 5.81 -19.77
C LEU A 161 -18.84 4.90 -19.87
N THR A 162 -19.94 5.46 -20.39
CA THR A 162 -21.20 4.74 -20.65
C THR A 162 -21.82 5.22 -21.95
N GLU A 163 -22.90 4.59 -22.41
CA GLU A 163 -23.66 5.07 -23.58
C GLU A 163 -24.09 6.55 -23.47
N THR A 164 -24.14 7.10 -22.25
CA THR A 164 -24.65 8.46 -21.98
C THR A 164 -23.62 9.42 -21.38
N THR A 165 -22.43 8.95 -21.00
CA THR A 165 -21.46 9.76 -20.25
C THR A 165 -20.06 9.68 -20.83
N THR A 166 -19.37 10.82 -20.81
CA THR A 166 -18.00 11.01 -21.29
C THR A 166 -17.13 11.53 -20.15
N ARG A 167 -15.86 11.16 -20.19
CA ARG A 167 -14.82 11.63 -19.29
C ARG A 167 -13.64 12.17 -20.08
N ILE A 168 -13.07 13.27 -19.59
CA ILE A 168 -11.79 13.80 -20.03
C ILE A 168 -10.82 13.74 -18.85
N ASP A 169 -9.70 13.08 -19.00
CA ASP A 169 -8.61 13.00 -18.02
C ASP A 169 -7.42 13.83 -18.51
N LEU A 170 -6.85 14.68 -17.65
CA LEU A 170 -5.63 15.46 -17.86
C LEU A 170 -4.52 14.90 -16.97
N PHE A 171 -3.28 14.93 -17.46
CA PHE A 171 -2.13 14.32 -16.80
C PHE A 171 -0.91 15.24 -16.86
N GLY A 172 0.09 14.94 -16.04
CA GLY A 172 1.37 15.64 -16.10
C GLY A 172 1.27 17.10 -15.66
N LEU A 173 0.32 17.41 -14.77
CA LEU A 173 0.10 18.76 -14.29
C LEU A 173 0.94 19.01 -13.04
N ALA A 174 1.67 20.13 -13.02
CA ALA A 174 2.31 20.57 -11.78
C ALA A 174 1.24 20.92 -10.72
N LYS A 175 1.64 20.87 -9.45
CA LYS A 175 0.78 21.35 -8.35
C LYS A 175 0.44 22.82 -8.55
N GLY A 176 -0.86 23.16 -8.45
CA GLY A 176 -1.33 24.52 -8.60
C GLY A 176 -2.83 24.62 -8.88
N ASP A 177 -3.29 25.85 -9.04
CA ASP A 177 -4.66 26.17 -9.44
C ASP A 177 -4.70 26.51 -10.93
N TYR A 178 -5.71 25.99 -11.63
CA TYR A 178 -5.86 26.14 -13.07
C TYR A 178 -7.29 26.44 -13.48
N ASP A 179 -7.44 27.29 -14.49
CA ASP A 179 -8.65 27.35 -15.29
C ASP A 179 -8.51 26.37 -16.47
N VAL A 180 -9.48 25.47 -16.62
CA VAL A 180 -9.60 24.57 -17.77
C VAL A 180 -10.82 24.96 -18.60
N LYS A 181 -10.58 25.26 -19.87
CA LYS A 181 -11.62 25.57 -20.85
C LYS A 181 -11.81 24.38 -21.78
N LEU A 182 -13.02 23.83 -21.80
CA LEU A 182 -13.42 22.69 -22.64
C LEU A 182 -14.30 23.19 -23.78
N ILE A 183 -13.98 22.81 -25.01
CA ILE A 183 -14.73 23.21 -26.21
C ILE A 183 -15.08 21.97 -27.03
N PRO A 184 -16.38 21.69 -27.28
CA PRO A 184 -16.77 20.62 -28.18
C PRO A 184 -16.41 20.97 -29.63
N VAL A 185 -16.01 19.97 -30.39
CA VAL A 185 -15.73 20.07 -31.83
C VAL A 185 -16.83 19.32 -32.58
N VAL A 186 -17.48 19.99 -33.52
CA VAL A 186 -18.55 19.44 -34.37
C VAL A 186 -18.15 19.67 -35.82
N ASP A 187 -18.13 18.62 -36.65
CA ASP A 187 -17.73 18.70 -38.05
C ASP A 187 -16.35 19.40 -38.21
N SER A 188 -15.39 19.03 -37.36
CA SER A 188 -14.03 19.62 -37.29
C SER A 188 -13.98 21.13 -36.93
N THR A 189 -15.05 21.70 -36.40
CA THR A 189 -15.12 23.12 -36.00
C THR A 189 -15.35 23.24 -34.49
N GLU A 190 -14.56 24.08 -33.82
CA GLU A 190 -14.78 24.43 -32.42
C GLU A 190 -16.08 25.21 -32.22
N MET A 191 -16.93 24.72 -31.32
CA MET A 191 -18.16 25.38 -30.94
C MET A 191 -17.91 26.30 -29.74
N GLU A 192 -17.25 27.44 -29.97
CA GLU A 192 -16.87 28.42 -28.92
C GLU A 192 -18.05 28.92 -28.06
N GLY A 193 -19.28 28.88 -28.60
CA GLY A 193 -20.51 29.21 -27.88
C GLY A 193 -20.96 28.13 -26.88
N TRP A 194 -20.44 26.91 -26.99
CA TRP A 194 -20.78 25.74 -26.16
C TRP A 194 -19.77 25.47 -25.06
N LYS A 195 -18.70 26.29 -24.97
CA LYS A 195 -17.58 26.05 -24.07
C LYS A 195 -17.98 26.01 -22.59
N ALA A 196 -17.25 25.21 -21.83
CA ALA A 196 -17.22 25.27 -20.38
C ALA A 196 -15.90 25.87 -19.87
N ILE A 197 -15.95 26.46 -18.68
CA ILE A 197 -14.77 26.86 -17.90
C ILE A 197 -14.92 26.24 -16.52
N CYS A 198 -13.88 25.52 -16.10
CA CYS A 198 -13.79 24.89 -14.80
C CYS A 198 -12.52 25.36 -14.09
N GLU A 199 -12.59 25.54 -12.78
CA GLU A 199 -11.45 25.75 -11.91
C GLU A 199 -11.06 24.42 -11.28
N ILE A 200 -9.78 24.06 -11.30
CA ILE A 200 -9.25 22.86 -10.65
C ILE A 200 -8.07 23.23 -9.75
N ASN A 201 -7.95 22.53 -8.62
CA ASN A 201 -6.76 22.52 -7.79
C ASN A 201 -6.08 21.15 -7.94
N VAL A 202 -4.84 21.16 -8.41
CA VAL A 202 -3.98 19.99 -8.57
C VAL A 202 -3.01 19.93 -7.40
N VAL A 203 -2.84 18.74 -6.82
CA VAL A 203 -1.88 18.48 -5.75
C VAL A 203 -0.70 17.65 -6.27
N GLU A 204 0.44 17.66 -5.58
CA GLU A 204 1.60 16.84 -5.96
C GLU A 204 1.51 15.43 -5.36
N TYR A 205 2.22 14.47 -5.96
CA TYR A 205 2.52 13.23 -5.24
C TYR A 205 3.61 13.46 -4.18
N ASP A 206 3.50 12.77 -3.06
CA ASP A 206 4.51 12.77 -2.00
C ASP A 206 5.74 11.96 -2.45
N ARG A 207 6.83 12.66 -2.77
CA ARG A 207 8.11 12.12 -3.23
C ARG A 207 9.06 11.74 -2.09
N SER A 208 8.57 11.59 -0.86
CA SER A 208 9.39 11.11 0.26
C SER A 208 9.95 9.71 0.01
N GLY A 209 11.11 9.39 0.59
CA GLY A 209 11.71 8.06 0.52
C GLY A 209 12.90 7.91 -0.44
N TYR A 210 13.49 6.72 -0.47
CA TYR A 210 14.76 6.49 -1.14
C TYR A 210 14.75 6.59 -2.67
N ALA A 211 13.61 6.45 -3.35
CA ALA A 211 13.56 6.61 -4.80
C ALA A 211 14.01 8.03 -5.21
N HIS A 212 13.62 9.05 -4.43
CA HIS A 212 13.98 10.46 -4.65
C HIS A 212 15.11 10.96 -3.75
N PHE A 213 15.59 10.17 -2.78
CA PHE A 213 16.66 10.61 -1.88
C PHE A 213 17.95 10.96 -2.65
N LYS A 214 18.37 12.23 -2.53
CA LYS A 214 19.52 12.82 -3.26
C LYS A 214 19.41 12.57 -4.77
N TYR A 215 18.21 12.68 -5.33
CA TYR A 215 17.92 12.47 -6.74
C TYR A 215 16.88 13.48 -7.21
N SER A 216 17.21 14.27 -8.25
CA SER A 216 16.38 15.37 -8.74
C SER A 216 16.01 15.25 -10.22
N ASP A 217 16.37 14.15 -10.87
CA ASP A 217 16.11 13.94 -12.30
C ASP A 217 14.68 13.45 -12.56
N GLY A 218 13.86 13.28 -11.51
CA GLY A 218 12.55 12.63 -11.58
C GLY A 218 12.64 11.12 -11.81
N VAL A 219 11.68 10.37 -11.26
CA VAL A 219 11.59 8.90 -11.43
C VAL A 219 10.64 8.57 -12.58
N GLY A 220 11.01 7.60 -13.42
CA GLY A 220 10.24 7.24 -14.59
C GLY A 220 10.34 8.31 -15.68
N ALA A 221 9.21 8.61 -16.32
CA ALA A 221 9.10 9.58 -17.40
C ALA A 221 8.56 10.95 -16.97
N TYR A 222 8.44 11.19 -15.66
CA TYR A 222 8.00 12.47 -15.09
C TYR A 222 9.13 13.17 -14.32
N ASN A 223 9.09 14.50 -14.32
CA ASN A 223 9.93 15.35 -13.48
C ASN A 223 9.43 15.34 -12.03
N ASP A 224 10.24 15.88 -11.11
CA ASP A 224 9.86 15.97 -9.68
C ASP A 224 8.75 17.00 -9.39
N ASP A 225 8.32 17.79 -10.37
CA ASP A 225 7.15 18.66 -10.25
C ASP A 225 5.86 18.03 -10.77
N GLY A 226 5.93 16.81 -11.33
CA GLY A 226 4.81 16.08 -11.89
C GLY A 226 4.58 16.25 -13.38
N THR A 227 5.34 17.12 -14.05
CA THR A 227 5.26 17.29 -15.51
C THR A 227 6.00 16.17 -16.24
N LEU A 228 5.60 15.89 -17.50
CA LEU A 228 6.34 14.95 -18.34
C LEU A 228 7.77 15.46 -18.60
N LYS A 229 8.74 14.54 -18.63
CA LYS A 229 10.08 14.85 -19.13
C LYS A 229 10.03 15.25 -20.61
N ASP A 230 10.96 16.09 -21.01
CA ASP A 230 11.12 16.49 -22.40
C ASP A 230 11.17 15.26 -23.32
N ASP A 231 10.46 15.36 -24.45
CA ASP A 231 10.34 14.32 -25.45
C ASP A 231 9.83 12.97 -24.91
N ALA A 232 9.08 12.92 -23.81
CA ALA A 232 8.43 11.67 -23.38
C ALA A 232 7.51 11.12 -24.49
N ILE A 233 7.49 9.80 -24.65
CA ILE A 233 6.54 9.08 -25.52
C ILE A 233 5.38 8.61 -24.64
N VAL A 234 4.15 8.95 -25.01
CA VAL A 234 2.94 8.55 -24.29
C VAL A 234 2.16 7.53 -25.12
N ILE A 235 1.84 6.38 -24.51
CA ILE A 235 1.13 5.27 -25.16
C ILE A 235 -0.12 4.93 -24.37
N TYR A 236 -1.29 4.96 -25.00
CA TYR A 236 -2.56 4.59 -24.38
C TYR A 236 -2.96 3.16 -24.73
N VAL A 237 -3.11 2.32 -23.70
CA VAL A 237 -3.42 0.90 -23.81
C VAL A 237 -4.78 0.61 -23.21
N THR A 238 -5.65 0.01 -24.02
CA THR A 238 -6.97 -0.53 -23.65
C THR A 238 -7.00 -2.02 -23.93
N GLU A 239 -8.02 -2.73 -23.44
CA GLU A 239 -8.23 -4.14 -23.83
C GLU A 239 -8.36 -4.32 -25.34
N GLU A 240 -9.04 -3.37 -26.01
CA GLU A 240 -9.30 -3.42 -27.44
C GLU A 240 -8.01 -3.29 -28.27
N ASN A 241 -7.08 -2.43 -27.84
CA ASN A 241 -5.89 -2.11 -28.63
C ASN A 241 -4.60 -2.77 -28.11
N LYS A 242 -4.58 -3.44 -26.95
CA LYS A 242 -3.32 -3.96 -26.35
C LYS A 242 -2.48 -4.83 -27.28
N ASN A 243 -3.10 -5.50 -28.25
CA ASN A 243 -2.44 -6.37 -29.22
C ASN A 243 -2.12 -5.68 -30.55
N THR A 244 -2.47 -4.40 -30.72
CA THR A 244 -2.30 -3.67 -31.99
C THR A 244 -1.80 -2.23 -31.83
N VAL A 245 -1.81 -1.66 -30.61
CA VAL A 245 -1.55 -0.25 -30.27
C VAL A 245 -0.25 0.27 -30.86
N MET A 246 0.76 -0.59 -30.95
CA MET A 246 2.07 -0.20 -31.42
C MET A 246 2.11 -0.08 -32.96
N THR A 247 1.03 -0.39 -33.68
CA THR A 247 0.87 -0.01 -35.10
C THR A 247 0.69 1.49 -35.24
N ASP A 248 -0.19 2.08 -34.41
CA ASP A 248 -0.51 3.50 -34.45
C ASP A 248 0.64 4.33 -33.90
N VAL A 249 1.24 3.90 -32.79
CA VAL A 249 2.42 4.55 -32.19
C VAL A 249 3.57 4.61 -33.20
N CYS A 250 3.86 3.51 -33.89
CA CYS A 250 4.90 3.47 -34.91
C CYS A 250 4.57 4.27 -36.19
N ALA A 251 3.31 4.55 -36.48
CA ALA A 251 2.93 5.45 -37.58
C ALA A 251 3.09 6.92 -37.20
N GLU A 252 2.98 7.24 -35.92
CA GLU A 252 3.06 8.58 -35.36
C GLU A 252 4.50 9.03 -35.08
N TYR A 253 5.28 8.17 -34.44
CA TYR A 253 6.68 8.39 -34.12
C TYR A 253 7.52 7.67 -35.19
N ASP A 254 8.55 8.33 -35.73
CA ASP A 254 9.38 7.81 -36.83
C ASP A 254 9.75 6.34 -36.62
N LEU A 255 9.39 5.48 -37.59
CA LEU A 255 9.56 4.02 -37.53
C LEU A 255 11.01 3.61 -37.20
N ASP A 256 11.98 4.43 -37.58
CA ASP A 256 13.41 4.18 -37.32
C ASP A 256 13.78 4.26 -35.83
N MET A 257 12.91 4.83 -34.98
CA MET A 257 13.11 4.88 -33.53
C MET A 257 12.88 3.53 -32.84
N PHE A 258 12.10 2.66 -33.49
CA PHE A 258 11.51 1.47 -32.90
C PHE A 258 12.08 0.22 -33.57
N ASN A 259 13.07 -0.41 -32.95
CA ASN A 259 13.77 -1.55 -33.55
C ASN A 259 13.18 -2.88 -33.09
N ILE A 260 12.43 -3.52 -33.99
CA ILE A 260 12.03 -4.92 -33.93
C ILE A 260 12.10 -5.44 -35.38
N PRO A 261 12.98 -6.40 -35.72
CA PRO A 261 13.08 -6.90 -37.08
C PRO A 261 11.71 -7.31 -37.62
N ASN A 262 11.37 -6.85 -38.83
CA ASN A 262 10.21 -7.37 -39.55
C ASN A 262 8.88 -7.22 -38.77
N TYR A 263 8.78 -6.17 -37.94
CA TYR A 263 7.70 -5.84 -37.01
C TYR A 263 6.24 -5.96 -37.53
N PHE A 264 6.05 -5.93 -38.85
CA PHE A 264 4.75 -6.13 -39.54
C PHE A 264 4.75 -7.27 -40.58
N SER A 265 5.64 -8.25 -40.40
CA SER A 265 5.64 -9.47 -41.19
C SER A 265 5.74 -10.67 -40.26
N ASN A 266 5.13 -11.77 -40.68
CA ASN A 266 5.00 -13.06 -39.98
C ASN A 266 6.32 -13.78 -39.61
N SER A 267 7.42 -13.05 -39.47
CA SER A 267 8.79 -13.52 -39.34
C SER A 267 9.10 -14.28 -38.05
N TRP A 268 8.37 -14.04 -36.96
CA TRP A 268 8.44 -14.87 -35.74
C TRP A 268 7.16 -15.67 -35.57
N TYR A 269 7.11 -16.83 -36.23
CA TYR A 269 6.03 -17.81 -36.08
C TYR A 269 4.63 -17.26 -36.41
N ASN A 270 4.51 -16.42 -37.44
CA ASN A 270 3.25 -15.80 -37.88
C ASN A 270 2.58 -14.86 -36.87
N LYS A 271 3.37 -14.23 -35.99
CA LYS A 271 2.86 -13.16 -35.12
C LYS A 271 3.34 -11.80 -35.64
N GLU A 272 2.41 -10.87 -35.72
CA GLU A 272 2.68 -9.45 -35.97
C GLU A 272 2.96 -8.84 -34.59
N ALA A 273 4.14 -8.27 -34.37
CA ALA A 273 4.56 -7.81 -33.04
C ALA A 273 3.84 -6.52 -32.59
N SER A 274 2.65 -6.25 -33.09
CA SER A 274 1.90 -5.00 -33.00
C SER A 274 1.33 -4.66 -31.62
N GLY A 275 1.39 -5.60 -30.67
CA GLY A 275 0.92 -5.43 -29.30
C GLY A 275 1.94 -4.85 -28.34
N ILE A 276 1.47 -4.27 -27.24
CA ILE A 276 2.31 -3.67 -26.20
C ILE A 276 3.24 -4.69 -25.51
N GLY A 277 2.79 -5.94 -25.36
CA GLY A 277 3.57 -6.99 -24.70
C GLY A 277 4.87 -7.32 -25.43
N TRP A 278 4.89 -7.25 -26.76
CA TRP A 278 6.09 -7.40 -27.58
C TRP A 278 7.17 -6.36 -27.25
N TRP A 279 6.76 -5.12 -26.97
CA TRP A 279 7.68 -4.01 -26.73
C TRP A 279 8.15 -3.91 -25.29
N LEU A 280 7.25 -4.14 -24.34
CA LEU A 280 7.57 -4.18 -22.91
C LEU A 280 8.43 -5.40 -22.56
N ASN A 281 8.10 -6.57 -23.10
CA ASN A 281 8.84 -7.80 -22.83
C ASN A 281 10.05 -7.95 -23.77
N ASN A 282 10.98 -6.99 -23.76
CA ASN A 282 12.16 -7.07 -24.63
C ASN A 282 13.16 -8.17 -24.20
N SER A 283 13.02 -8.75 -23.00
CA SER A 283 13.84 -9.89 -22.55
C SER A 283 13.71 -11.10 -23.48
N GLN A 284 12.53 -11.30 -24.08
CA GLN A 284 12.24 -12.43 -24.97
C GLN A 284 13.22 -12.55 -26.14
N TYR A 285 13.72 -11.42 -26.63
CA TYR A 285 14.64 -11.39 -27.76
C TYR A 285 16.07 -11.83 -27.39
N THR A 286 16.40 -11.85 -26.10
CA THR A 286 17.75 -12.22 -25.61
C THR A 286 17.81 -13.57 -24.92
N MET A 287 16.66 -14.15 -24.62
CA MET A 287 16.61 -15.32 -23.76
C MET A 287 17.03 -16.59 -24.50
N CYS A 288 18.10 -17.18 -23.98
CA CYS A 288 18.73 -18.38 -24.52
C CYS A 288 19.42 -19.15 -23.39
N VAL A 289 19.32 -20.48 -23.43
CA VAL A 289 20.13 -21.34 -22.55
C VAL A 289 21.48 -21.55 -23.21
N LYS A 290 22.56 -21.38 -22.45
CA LYS A 290 23.90 -21.79 -22.88
C LYS A 290 24.10 -23.26 -22.51
N ASN A 291 24.58 -24.06 -23.45
CA ASN A 291 25.05 -25.41 -23.19
C ASN A 291 26.24 -25.40 -22.22
N GLU A 292 26.62 -26.56 -21.68
CA GLU A 292 27.74 -26.73 -20.73
C GLU A 292 29.06 -26.10 -21.21
N ASN A 293 29.24 -25.94 -22.52
CA ASN A 293 30.40 -25.33 -23.15
C ASN A 293 30.28 -23.79 -23.36
N GLY A 294 29.23 -23.16 -22.84
CA GLY A 294 28.95 -21.73 -22.97
C GLY A 294 28.37 -21.30 -24.33
N THR A 295 28.13 -22.24 -25.26
CA THR A 295 27.54 -21.96 -26.57
C THR A 295 26.02 -21.92 -26.48
N LEU A 296 25.37 -21.05 -27.25
CA LEU A 296 23.91 -20.97 -27.31
C LEU A 296 23.30 -22.31 -27.73
N ASN A 297 22.30 -22.76 -26.98
CA ASN A 297 21.47 -23.88 -27.34
C ASN A 297 20.23 -23.40 -28.10
N ALA A 298 20.23 -23.57 -29.42
CA ALA A 298 19.12 -23.16 -30.27
C ALA A 298 17.82 -23.95 -30.02
N GLU A 299 17.90 -25.12 -29.38
CA GLU A 299 16.72 -25.95 -29.04
C GLU A 299 16.07 -25.52 -27.72
N SER A 300 16.70 -24.62 -26.96
CA SER A 300 16.19 -24.05 -25.70
C SER A 300 16.31 -22.52 -25.65
N SER A 301 16.32 -21.88 -26.83
CA SER A 301 16.14 -20.44 -26.93
C SER A 301 14.66 -20.07 -26.93
N SER A 302 14.38 -18.79 -26.66
CA SER A 302 13.04 -18.28 -26.96
C SER A 302 12.73 -18.39 -28.44
N ASN A 303 11.45 -18.61 -28.75
CA ASN A 303 10.94 -18.60 -30.12
C ASN A 303 11.10 -17.24 -30.80
N THR A 304 11.38 -16.18 -30.04
CA THR A 304 11.59 -14.82 -30.53
C THR A 304 13.05 -14.38 -30.40
N TYR A 305 13.98 -15.29 -30.12
CA TYR A 305 15.40 -14.99 -29.95
C TYR A 305 16.00 -14.30 -31.19
N SER A 306 16.83 -13.27 -30.95
CA SER A 306 17.64 -12.59 -31.95
C SER A 306 19.06 -12.32 -31.44
N PRO A 307 20.12 -12.50 -32.26
CA PRO A 307 21.48 -12.11 -31.90
C PRO A 307 21.64 -10.61 -31.56
N THR A 308 20.78 -9.76 -32.11
CA THR A 308 20.71 -8.32 -31.79
C THR A 308 19.62 -8.00 -30.78
N GLY A 309 19.00 -9.01 -30.17
CA GLY A 309 17.84 -8.89 -29.29
C GLY A 309 18.00 -7.91 -28.14
N LYS A 310 19.24 -7.70 -27.70
CA LYS A 310 19.54 -6.71 -26.65
C LYS A 310 19.13 -5.30 -27.05
N ASP A 311 19.20 -4.95 -28.34
CA ASP A 311 18.93 -3.60 -28.86
C ASP A 311 17.51 -3.47 -29.43
N LEU A 312 16.57 -4.36 -29.04
CA LEU A 312 15.19 -4.41 -29.55
C LEU A 312 14.15 -3.96 -28.51
N GLY A 313 12.91 -3.75 -29.00
CA GLY A 313 11.77 -3.30 -28.19
C GLY A 313 11.99 -1.89 -27.66
N PHE A 314 11.47 -1.58 -26.46
CA PHE A 314 11.68 -0.24 -25.88
C PHE A 314 13.12 0.08 -25.50
N ARG A 315 14.05 -0.89 -25.55
CA ARG A 315 15.47 -0.55 -25.39
C ARG A 315 16.06 0.20 -26.59
N SER A 316 15.40 0.11 -27.74
CA SER A 316 15.85 0.81 -28.97
C SER A 316 15.64 2.33 -28.92
N ILE A 317 14.75 2.80 -28.05
CA ILE A 317 14.47 4.23 -27.86
C ILE A 317 15.31 4.83 -26.72
N SER A 318 15.78 6.06 -26.92
CA SER A 318 16.55 6.82 -25.93
C SER A 318 15.70 7.78 -25.09
N ARG A 319 14.40 7.85 -25.37
CA ARG A 319 13.42 8.78 -24.80
C ARG A 319 12.71 8.17 -23.58
N PRO A 320 12.24 8.99 -22.62
CA PRO A 320 11.32 8.52 -21.57
C PRO A 320 10.03 7.96 -22.17
N VAL A 321 9.42 6.97 -21.49
CA VAL A 321 8.19 6.33 -21.95
C VAL A 321 7.17 6.28 -20.82
N VAL A 322 5.94 6.67 -21.14
CA VAL A 322 4.78 6.45 -20.30
C VAL A 322 3.81 5.51 -21.02
N VAL A 323 3.43 4.44 -20.36
CA VAL A 323 2.34 3.55 -20.81
C VAL A 323 1.14 3.74 -19.88
N ARG A 324 0.07 4.30 -20.44
CA ARG A 324 -1.20 4.60 -19.78
C ARG A 324 -2.20 3.48 -20.03
N PHE A 325 -2.52 2.70 -19.00
CA PHE A 325 -3.53 1.64 -19.07
C PHE A 325 -4.91 2.18 -18.69
N ILE A 326 -5.91 1.86 -19.51
CA ILE A 326 -7.29 2.32 -19.35
C ILE A 326 -8.23 1.12 -19.30
N GLY A 327 -9.10 1.10 -18.29
CA GLY A 327 -10.00 -0.03 -18.07
C GLY A 327 -9.25 -1.31 -17.67
N THR A 328 -9.95 -2.43 -17.74
CA THR A 328 -9.35 -3.74 -17.49
C THR A 328 -8.59 -4.23 -18.71
N VAL A 329 -7.29 -4.46 -18.58
CA VAL A 329 -6.42 -5.02 -19.61
C VAL A 329 -5.99 -6.42 -19.17
N THR A 330 -6.43 -7.44 -19.91
CA THR A 330 -5.99 -8.83 -19.70
C THR A 330 -4.64 -9.07 -20.39
N THR A 331 -3.97 -10.20 -20.14
CA THR A 331 -2.61 -10.47 -20.66
C THR A 331 -2.47 -10.14 -22.15
N PRO A 332 -1.54 -9.24 -22.55
CA PRO A 332 -1.28 -8.94 -23.95
C PRO A 332 -0.43 -10.04 -24.61
N GLU A 333 -0.51 -10.12 -25.93
CA GLU A 333 0.43 -10.93 -26.71
C GLU A 333 1.88 -10.47 -26.50
N GLY A 334 2.80 -11.43 -26.51
CA GLY A 334 4.23 -11.17 -26.27
C GLY A 334 4.64 -11.20 -24.80
N ALA A 335 3.71 -11.40 -23.86
CA ALA A 335 4.03 -11.77 -22.47
C ALA A 335 4.59 -13.21 -22.39
N THR A 336 5.30 -13.53 -21.30
CA THR A 336 5.95 -14.84 -21.15
C THR A 336 4.96 -16.01 -21.21
N SER A 337 5.39 -17.11 -21.83
CA SER A 337 4.60 -18.33 -21.89
C SER A 337 4.66 -19.14 -20.59
N TYR A 338 3.58 -19.84 -20.26
CA TYR A 338 3.52 -20.79 -19.14
C TYR A 338 4.53 -21.93 -19.32
N ASN A 339 5.33 -22.19 -18.28
CA ASN A 339 6.24 -23.33 -18.15
C ASN A 339 7.08 -23.61 -19.40
N SER A 340 7.63 -22.57 -20.01
CA SER A 340 8.29 -22.66 -21.32
C SER A 340 9.28 -21.51 -21.53
N SER A 341 10.30 -21.72 -22.36
CA SER A 341 11.20 -20.66 -22.83
C SER A 341 10.59 -19.75 -23.90
N HIS A 342 9.34 -19.94 -24.31
CA HIS A 342 8.72 -19.09 -25.34
C HIS A 342 8.39 -17.68 -24.79
N GLU A 343 8.51 -16.69 -25.67
CA GLU A 343 8.28 -15.26 -25.38
C GLU A 343 8.99 -14.77 -24.10
N GLY A 344 10.24 -15.17 -23.86
CA GLY A 344 10.97 -14.72 -22.67
C GLY A 344 10.60 -15.43 -21.37
N GLY A 345 9.82 -16.51 -21.44
CA GLY A 345 9.46 -17.30 -20.26
C GLY A 345 10.53 -18.26 -19.75
N THR A 346 10.30 -18.92 -18.61
CA THR A 346 11.20 -19.99 -18.14
C THR A 346 10.42 -21.27 -17.86
N VAL A 347 11.11 -22.41 -17.87
CA VAL A 347 10.54 -23.61 -17.27
C VAL A 347 10.40 -23.35 -15.77
N GLU A 348 9.34 -23.88 -15.13
CA GLU A 348 9.01 -23.65 -13.71
C GLU A 348 8.42 -22.27 -13.35
N GLU A 349 8.08 -21.43 -14.34
CA GLU A 349 7.25 -20.23 -14.11
C GLU A 349 5.84 -20.36 -14.70
N ASN A 350 4.87 -19.67 -14.12
CA ASN A 350 3.47 -19.67 -14.59
C ASN A 350 3.24 -18.77 -15.81
N GLY A 351 4.22 -17.97 -16.24
CA GLY A 351 4.13 -17.11 -17.41
C GLY A 351 3.41 -15.78 -17.14
N HIS A 352 2.88 -15.16 -18.19
CA HIS A 352 2.09 -13.92 -18.15
C HIS A 352 2.83 -12.70 -17.59
N MET A 353 4.15 -12.62 -17.80
CA MET A 353 4.95 -11.48 -17.40
C MET A 353 5.43 -10.69 -18.62
N VAL A 354 5.52 -9.36 -18.50
CA VAL A 354 6.36 -8.57 -19.41
C VAL A 354 7.67 -8.23 -18.72
N LYS A 355 8.78 -8.79 -19.23
CA LYS A 355 10.12 -8.65 -18.65
C LYS A 355 10.89 -7.53 -19.38
N MET A 356 10.89 -6.36 -18.76
CA MET A 356 11.53 -5.12 -19.21
C MET A 356 13.00 -5.09 -18.79
N LYS A 357 13.86 -5.51 -19.71
CA LYS A 357 15.29 -5.69 -19.48
C LYS A 357 16.10 -4.50 -19.99
N ASN A 358 16.96 -3.94 -19.12
CA ASN A 358 17.87 -2.83 -19.43
C ASN A 358 17.18 -1.61 -20.01
N LEU A 359 15.98 -1.28 -19.51
CA LEU A 359 15.30 -0.02 -19.85
C LEU A 359 15.74 1.09 -18.90
N LYS A 360 15.30 2.32 -19.16
CA LYS A 360 15.42 3.46 -18.24
C LYS A 360 14.29 4.46 -18.49
N ASN A 361 13.91 5.23 -17.47
CA ASN A 361 12.87 6.27 -17.56
C ASN A 361 11.52 5.74 -18.08
N VAL A 362 11.02 4.66 -17.47
CA VAL A 362 9.72 4.05 -17.84
C VAL A 362 8.72 4.26 -16.72
N THR A 363 7.56 4.82 -17.07
CA THR A 363 6.38 4.89 -16.20
C THR A 363 5.28 3.98 -16.74
N LEU A 364 4.72 3.15 -15.87
CA LEU A 364 3.49 2.40 -16.13
C LEU A 364 2.38 2.97 -15.25
N GLU A 365 1.37 3.59 -15.84
CA GLU A 365 0.34 4.29 -15.08
C GLU A 365 -1.08 3.90 -15.47
N GLY A 366 -1.98 3.85 -14.48
CA GLY A 366 -3.40 3.69 -14.72
C GLY A 366 -4.11 5.02 -14.95
N VAL A 367 -5.09 5.03 -15.85
CA VAL A 367 -5.95 6.18 -16.12
C VAL A 367 -7.31 5.97 -15.46
N GLY A 368 -7.72 6.96 -14.68
CA GLY A 368 -9.02 6.96 -14.00
C GLY A 368 -9.14 5.87 -12.94
N PHE A 369 -10.37 5.43 -12.70
CA PHE A 369 -10.75 4.61 -11.55
C PHE A 369 -10.98 3.13 -11.89
N ASP A 370 -10.59 2.69 -13.08
CA ASP A 370 -10.91 1.37 -13.62
C ASP A 370 -9.71 0.71 -14.32
N ALA A 371 -8.51 1.28 -14.19
CA ALA A 371 -7.27 0.71 -14.73
C ALA A 371 -6.85 -0.56 -13.98
N ILE A 372 -7.18 -1.72 -14.54
CA ILE A 372 -6.94 -3.04 -13.95
C ILE A 372 -6.02 -3.86 -14.85
N ILE A 373 -4.94 -4.38 -14.28
CA ILE A 373 -4.06 -5.40 -14.86
C ILE A 373 -4.58 -6.76 -14.39
N GLU A 374 -5.18 -7.50 -15.31
CA GLU A 374 -5.94 -8.73 -15.01
C GLU A 374 -5.20 -9.97 -15.54
N GLY A 375 -4.62 -10.76 -14.63
CA GLY A 375 -3.99 -12.03 -14.99
C GLY A 375 -2.54 -11.94 -15.47
N TRP A 376 -1.84 -10.82 -15.25
CA TRP A 376 -0.45 -10.63 -15.69
C TRP A 376 0.29 -9.61 -14.83
N GLY A 377 1.61 -9.48 -15.03
CA GLY A 377 2.47 -8.61 -14.23
C GLY A 377 3.68 -8.04 -14.97
N PHE A 378 4.40 -7.18 -14.28
CA PHE A 378 5.56 -6.42 -14.78
C PHE A 378 6.85 -6.87 -14.10
N HIS A 379 7.95 -7.00 -14.84
CA HIS A 379 9.25 -7.29 -14.24
C HIS A 379 10.33 -6.39 -14.83
N PHE A 380 10.92 -5.51 -14.01
CA PHE A 380 12.07 -4.69 -14.37
C PHE A 380 13.37 -5.45 -14.09
N ILE A 381 14.20 -5.62 -15.11
CA ILE A 381 15.42 -6.42 -15.05
C ILE A 381 16.62 -5.58 -15.47
N CYS A 382 17.74 -5.72 -14.77
CA CYS A 382 19.02 -5.14 -15.16
C CYS A 382 20.11 -6.20 -15.21
N ASP A 383 20.81 -6.30 -16.34
CA ASP A 383 22.11 -6.95 -16.45
C ASP A 383 23.17 -6.06 -17.12
N ASP A 384 22.85 -4.78 -17.32
CA ASP A 384 23.78 -3.75 -17.81
C ASP A 384 24.77 -3.34 -16.72
N THR A 385 26.04 -3.74 -16.88
CA THR A 385 27.13 -3.40 -15.96
C THR A 385 27.75 -2.03 -16.23
N THR A 386 27.28 -1.30 -17.25
CA THR A 386 27.77 0.07 -17.54
C THR A 386 27.19 1.12 -16.61
N GLY A 387 26.08 0.80 -15.93
CA GLY A 387 25.35 1.71 -15.04
C GLY A 387 24.53 2.75 -15.78
N VAL A 388 24.30 2.60 -17.09
CA VAL A 388 23.49 3.53 -17.91
C VAL A 388 22.01 3.15 -17.88
N TYR A 389 21.70 1.86 -17.84
CA TYR A 389 20.33 1.32 -17.85
C TYR A 389 19.94 0.76 -16.48
N GLY A 390 18.73 0.19 -16.39
CA GLY A 390 18.21 -0.45 -15.19
C GLY A 390 17.77 0.54 -14.12
N LYS A 391 17.46 1.78 -14.48
CA LYS A 391 17.11 2.80 -13.49
C LYS A 391 15.97 3.71 -13.90
N SER A 392 15.34 4.33 -12.90
CA SER A 392 14.25 5.29 -13.06
C SER A 392 12.99 4.62 -13.61
N PHE A 393 12.29 3.92 -12.71
CA PHE A 393 11.05 3.18 -13.01
C PHE A 393 9.93 3.60 -12.07
N GLU A 394 8.77 3.90 -12.63
CA GLU A 394 7.58 4.31 -11.88
C GLU A 394 6.41 3.39 -12.24
N VAL A 395 5.66 2.93 -11.24
CA VAL A 395 4.38 2.25 -11.45
C VAL A 395 3.33 2.87 -10.56
N ARG A 396 2.25 3.38 -11.17
CA ARG A 396 1.24 4.15 -10.42
C ARG A 396 -0.20 3.95 -10.84
N ASN A 397 -1.11 4.11 -9.89
CA ASN A 397 -2.56 4.06 -10.12
C ASN A 397 -3.06 2.78 -10.83
N LEU A 398 -2.37 1.64 -10.67
CA LEU A 398 -2.78 0.37 -11.26
C LEU A 398 -3.39 -0.56 -10.21
N THR A 399 -4.44 -1.27 -10.59
CA THR A 399 -5.00 -2.38 -9.82
C THR A 399 -4.54 -3.72 -10.41
N PHE A 400 -3.95 -4.59 -9.60
CA PHE A 400 -3.54 -5.93 -10.00
C PHE A 400 -4.49 -6.98 -9.43
N LYS A 401 -4.96 -7.88 -10.30
CA LYS A 401 -5.83 -9.01 -9.97
C LYS A 401 -5.38 -10.28 -10.66
N ASN A 402 -5.55 -11.41 -9.97
CA ASN A 402 -5.40 -12.75 -10.54
C ASN A 402 -4.05 -12.99 -11.24
N TYR A 403 -3.01 -12.27 -10.85
CA TYR A 403 -1.67 -12.44 -11.41
C TYR A 403 -1.11 -13.82 -11.00
N PRO A 404 -0.57 -14.61 -11.94
CA PRO A 404 -0.08 -15.97 -11.65
C PRO A 404 1.38 -16.02 -11.17
N GLU A 405 2.19 -15.01 -11.52
CA GLU A 405 3.58 -14.80 -11.05
C GLU A 405 3.64 -13.52 -10.19
N ASP A 406 4.77 -12.82 -10.12
CA ASP A 406 4.86 -11.53 -9.45
C ASP A 406 3.92 -10.49 -10.12
N ALA A 407 3.15 -9.69 -9.38
CA ALA A 407 2.46 -8.55 -10.01
C ALA A 407 3.46 -7.47 -10.47
N ILE A 408 4.46 -7.17 -9.62
CA ILE A 408 5.60 -6.31 -9.95
C ILE A 408 6.89 -6.91 -9.39
N GLY A 409 7.89 -7.14 -10.24
CA GLY A 409 9.22 -7.61 -9.83
C GLY A 409 10.34 -6.66 -10.24
N MET A 410 11.39 -6.57 -9.41
CA MET A 410 12.67 -5.96 -9.76
C MET A 410 13.79 -6.98 -9.56
N GLU A 411 14.66 -7.11 -10.56
CA GLU A 411 15.79 -8.03 -10.50
C GLU A 411 17.04 -7.49 -11.20
N GLY A 412 18.04 -7.09 -10.41
CA GLY A 412 19.39 -6.80 -10.90
C GLY A 412 20.34 -8.00 -10.83
N GLN A 413 21.64 -7.77 -11.03
CA GLN A 413 22.71 -8.78 -10.89
C GLN A 413 23.68 -8.45 -9.76
N GLN A 414 24.20 -9.49 -9.13
CA GLN A 414 25.30 -9.42 -8.17
C GLN A 414 26.37 -10.46 -8.49
N ASN A 415 27.62 -10.15 -8.13
CA ASN A 415 28.72 -11.12 -8.03
C ASN A 415 29.25 -11.08 -6.60
N ASP A 416 29.24 -12.22 -5.92
CA ASP A 416 29.59 -12.32 -4.51
C ASP A 416 28.84 -11.28 -3.65
N ASN A 417 29.59 -10.37 -3.01
CA ASN A 417 29.08 -9.34 -2.12
C ASN A 417 28.94 -7.96 -2.81
N ILE A 418 28.91 -7.92 -4.15
CA ILE A 418 28.84 -6.68 -4.93
C ILE A 418 27.66 -6.73 -5.91
N LEU A 419 26.84 -5.68 -5.91
CA LEU A 419 25.87 -5.43 -6.97
C LEU A 419 26.60 -4.95 -8.22
N VAL A 420 26.49 -5.67 -9.33
CA VAL A 420 27.22 -5.39 -10.57
C VAL A 420 26.33 -4.79 -11.67
N ALA A 421 25.03 -5.04 -11.60
CA ALA A 421 24.02 -4.42 -12.46
C ALA A 421 22.72 -4.26 -11.65
N PRO A 422 22.69 -3.37 -10.65
CA PRO A 422 21.50 -3.17 -9.85
C PRO A 422 20.35 -2.60 -10.69
N VAL A 423 19.12 -2.93 -10.31
CA VAL A 423 17.98 -2.06 -10.64
C VAL A 423 17.99 -0.89 -9.64
N GLU A 424 17.82 0.34 -10.11
CA GLU A 424 17.94 1.54 -9.28
C GLU A 424 16.76 2.51 -9.44
N ARG A 425 16.39 3.25 -8.38
CA ARG A 425 15.40 4.36 -8.47
C ARG A 425 14.03 3.89 -8.98
N CYS A 426 13.38 3.05 -8.18
CA CYS A 426 12.04 2.56 -8.47
C CYS A 426 11.01 3.14 -7.50
N TRP A 427 9.91 3.66 -8.03
CA TRP A 427 8.80 4.20 -7.25
C TRP A 427 7.49 3.50 -7.60
N ILE A 428 6.95 2.75 -6.64
CA ILE A 428 5.68 2.02 -6.79
C ILE A 428 4.67 2.69 -5.88
N HIS A 429 3.68 3.37 -6.44
CA HIS A 429 2.77 4.17 -5.63
C HIS A 429 1.33 4.19 -6.08
N HIS A 430 0.40 4.39 -5.14
CA HIS A 430 -1.05 4.38 -5.46
C HIS A 430 -1.47 3.14 -6.24
N CYS A 431 -0.85 1.99 -6.00
CA CYS A 431 -1.22 0.73 -6.63
C CYS A 431 -2.10 -0.09 -5.69
N THR A 432 -3.01 -0.88 -6.24
CA THR A 432 -3.86 -1.81 -5.49
C THR A 432 -3.54 -3.23 -5.89
N PHE A 433 -3.24 -4.08 -4.91
CA PHE A 433 -2.93 -5.49 -5.10
C PHE A 433 -4.01 -6.33 -4.41
N PHE A 434 -4.78 -7.05 -5.20
CA PHE A 434 -5.63 -8.13 -4.69
C PHE A 434 -4.85 -9.45 -4.68
N ALA A 435 -5.40 -10.50 -4.08
CA ALA A 435 -4.80 -11.82 -4.12
C ALA A 435 -4.50 -12.26 -5.58
N GLY A 436 -3.31 -12.81 -5.79
CA GLY A 436 -2.96 -13.48 -7.03
C GLY A 436 -3.75 -14.78 -7.18
N TYR A 437 -3.74 -15.34 -8.40
CA TYR A 437 -4.41 -16.60 -8.67
C TYR A 437 -3.78 -17.29 -9.88
N CYS A 438 -3.60 -18.61 -9.78
CA CYS A 438 -3.19 -19.45 -10.89
C CYS A 438 -3.93 -20.80 -10.79
N GLU A 439 -4.85 -21.08 -11.70
CA GLU A 439 -5.68 -22.30 -11.65
C GLU A 439 -4.84 -23.58 -11.70
N ASN A 440 -3.79 -23.58 -12.53
CA ASN A 440 -2.89 -24.72 -12.74
C ASN A 440 -1.44 -24.27 -12.53
N PRO A 441 -1.01 -24.04 -11.28
CA PRO A 441 0.33 -23.52 -11.04
C PRO A 441 1.38 -24.60 -11.28
N VAL A 442 2.52 -24.22 -11.83
CA VAL A 442 3.66 -25.14 -12.00
C VAL A 442 4.18 -25.60 -10.65
N GLU A 443 4.25 -24.67 -9.69
CA GLU A 443 4.62 -24.91 -8.30
C GLU A 443 3.36 -24.85 -7.42
N ASN A 444 3.08 -25.91 -6.66
CA ASN A 444 1.83 -26.06 -5.89
C ASN A 444 1.56 -24.91 -4.90
N ASP A 445 2.57 -24.19 -4.44
CA ASP A 445 2.41 -23.07 -3.51
C ASP A 445 2.02 -21.74 -4.19
N LYS A 446 1.95 -21.70 -5.54
CA LYS A 446 1.59 -20.54 -6.37
C LYS A 446 0.12 -20.51 -6.82
N LEU A 447 -0.76 -21.33 -6.24
CA LEU A 447 -2.22 -21.27 -6.50
C LEU A 447 -2.78 -19.85 -6.31
N TYR A 448 -2.22 -19.09 -5.36
CA TYR A 448 -2.61 -17.71 -5.06
C TYR A 448 -1.62 -16.67 -5.62
N GLY A 449 -0.99 -16.99 -6.75
CA GLY A 449 0.12 -16.22 -7.34
C GLY A 449 1.45 -16.42 -6.60
N ASP A 450 2.51 -15.80 -7.10
CA ASP A 450 3.77 -15.65 -6.35
C ASP A 450 3.80 -14.35 -5.55
N GLY A 451 4.75 -13.43 -5.77
CA GLY A 451 4.84 -12.16 -5.06
C GLY A 451 3.81 -11.12 -5.53
N ALA A 452 3.39 -10.21 -4.65
CA ALA A 452 2.66 -9.04 -5.12
C ALA A 452 3.64 -7.98 -5.64
N CYS A 453 4.60 -7.56 -4.81
CA CYS A 453 5.68 -6.69 -5.28
C CYS A 453 7.02 -6.99 -4.61
N ASP A 454 7.98 -7.41 -5.44
CA ASP A 454 9.24 -8.02 -5.02
C ASP A 454 10.46 -7.19 -5.45
N PHE A 455 11.35 -6.89 -4.49
CA PHE A 455 12.57 -6.11 -4.70
C PHE A 455 13.82 -6.97 -4.50
N LYS A 456 14.54 -7.28 -5.59
CA LYS A 456 15.71 -8.17 -5.58
C LYS A 456 16.90 -7.47 -6.26
N ARG A 457 18.09 -7.59 -5.65
CA ARG A 457 19.38 -7.21 -6.28
C ARG A 457 19.43 -5.78 -6.83
N GLY A 458 19.09 -4.77 -6.03
CA GLY A 458 19.17 -3.38 -6.45
C GLY A 458 18.98 -2.37 -5.32
N GLN A 459 18.78 -1.09 -5.65
CA GLN A 459 18.86 0.00 -4.66
C GLN A 459 17.91 1.18 -4.93
N TYR A 460 17.66 1.98 -3.90
CA TYR A 460 16.86 3.20 -3.97
C TYR A 460 15.42 2.93 -4.41
N TYR A 461 14.71 2.15 -3.59
CA TYR A 461 13.33 1.77 -3.86
C TYR A 461 12.38 2.47 -2.91
N THR A 462 11.22 2.88 -3.42
CA THR A 462 10.13 3.41 -2.61
C THR A 462 8.80 2.77 -3.01
N MET A 463 8.06 2.33 -2.00
CA MET A 463 6.68 1.89 -2.14
C MET A 463 5.80 2.76 -1.27
N SER A 464 4.84 3.46 -1.86
CA SER A 464 4.11 4.49 -1.13
C SER A 464 2.64 4.56 -1.50
N TYR A 465 1.73 4.72 -0.53
CA TYR A 465 0.30 4.83 -0.84
C TYR A 465 -0.24 3.61 -1.60
N CYS A 466 0.34 2.42 -1.47
CA CYS A 466 -0.19 1.19 -2.05
C CYS A 466 -1.17 0.51 -1.09
N TYR A 467 -2.11 -0.25 -1.65
CA TYR A 467 -3.10 -1.02 -0.88
C TYR A 467 -2.99 -2.50 -1.24
N TYR A 468 -2.86 -3.37 -0.25
CA TYR A 468 -2.83 -4.82 -0.38
C TYR A 468 -4.02 -5.44 0.34
N GLU A 469 -4.67 -6.41 -0.30
CA GLU A 469 -5.81 -7.12 0.28
C GLU A 469 -5.77 -8.62 -0.03
N TYR A 470 -5.75 -9.43 1.03
CA TYR A 470 -5.69 -10.90 0.98
C TYR A 470 -4.49 -11.48 0.21
N CYS A 471 -3.45 -10.70 -0.07
CA CYS A 471 -2.22 -11.20 -0.67
C CYS A 471 -1.52 -12.20 0.27
N ARG A 472 -1.14 -13.37 -0.25
CA ARG A 472 -0.43 -14.39 0.51
C ARG A 472 1.05 -14.06 0.69
N LYS A 473 1.74 -13.81 -0.44
CA LYS A 473 3.14 -13.40 -0.50
C LYS A 473 3.19 -11.93 -0.94
N SER A 474 3.14 -11.00 0.01
CA SER A 474 3.00 -9.57 -0.34
C SER A 474 4.31 -8.99 -0.89
N ASN A 475 5.35 -8.87 -0.06
CA ASN A 475 6.57 -8.16 -0.42
C ASN A 475 7.84 -8.94 -0.02
N LEU A 476 8.53 -9.51 -1.00
CA LEU A 476 9.86 -10.08 -0.80
C LEU A 476 10.93 -9.02 -1.07
N ILE A 477 11.79 -8.77 -0.09
CA ILE A 477 12.99 -7.96 -0.23
C ILE A 477 14.19 -8.86 -0.04
N GLY A 478 14.83 -9.23 -1.16
CA GLY A 478 15.91 -10.20 -1.21
C GLY A 478 15.44 -11.64 -1.37
N SER A 479 15.79 -12.24 -2.51
CA SER A 479 15.37 -13.60 -2.89
C SER A 479 16.05 -14.71 -2.09
N SER A 480 17.24 -14.45 -1.52
CA SER A 480 18.02 -15.38 -0.71
C SER A 480 18.73 -14.66 0.44
N ASP A 481 19.28 -15.41 1.39
CA ASP A 481 20.07 -14.86 2.51
C ASP A 481 21.39 -14.20 2.06
N THR A 482 21.75 -14.34 0.78
CA THR A 482 22.91 -13.69 0.15
C THR A 482 22.52 -12.62 -0.87
N SER A 483 21.22 -12.45 -1.18
CA SER A 483 20.73 -11.44 -2.12
C SER A 483 20.92 -10.05 -1.53
N LEU A 484 21.61 -9.15 -2.24
CA LEU A 484 21.94 -7.80 -1.78
C LEU A 484 20.92 -6.77 -2.26
N GLN A 485 20.37 -5.91 -1.39
CA GLN A 485 19.53 -4.80 -1.81
C GLN A 485 19.47 -3.71 -0.75
N TYR A 486 19.59 -2.44 -1.09
CA TYR A 486 19.80 -1.37 -0.09
C TYR A 486 18.99 -0.11 -0.40
N ASN A 487 18.77 0.73 0.61
CA ASN A 487 18.07 2.00 0.51
C ASN A 487 16.62 1.82 0.07
N ILE A 488 15.78 1.28 0.97
CA ILE A 488 14.38 0.93 0.66
C ILE A 488 13.43 1.64 1.64
N SER A 489 12.36 2.27 1.14
CA SER A 489 11.36 2.98 1.96
C SER A 489 9.93 2.52 1.64
N PHE A 490 9.17 2.11 2.64
CA PHE A 490 7.73 1.84 2.52
C PHE A 490 6.95 2.81 3.40
N HIS A 491 6.03 3.61 2.82
CA HIS A 491 5.21 4.52 3.61
C HIS A 491 3.76 4.72 3.15
N HIS A 492 2.89 5.04 4.10
CA HIS A 492 1.46 5.26 3.83
C HIS A 492 0.79 4.11 3.07
N ASN A 493 1.27 2.89 3.23
CA ASN A 493 0.68 1.72 2.59
C ASN A 493 -0.32 1.04 3.52
N ILE A 494 -1.28 0.33 2.94
CA ILE A 494 -2.20 -0.56 3.65
C ILE A 494 -1.89 -2.02 3.34
N TRP A 495 -1.83 -2.85 4.39
CA TRP A 495 -1.99 -4.30 4.26
C TRP A 495 -3.22 -4.76 5.04
N TYR A 496 -4.26 -5.15 4.31
CA TYR A 496 -5.50 -5.67 4.85
C TYR A 496 -5.56 -7.18 4.70
N ASN A 497 -5.49 -7.88 5.84
CA ASN A 497 -5.65 -9.34 5.93
C ASN A 497 -4.69 -10.15 5.03
N CYS A 498 -3.50 -9.63 4.74
CA CYS A 498 -2.47 -10.31 3.97
C CYS A 498 -1.73 -11.38 4.81
N GLU A 499 -1.46 -12.57 4.27
CA GLU A 499 -0.93 -13.71 5.05
C GLU A 499 0.48 -13.44 5.61
N GLY A 500 1.34 -12.77 4.84
CA GLY A 500 2.67 -12.38 5.31
C GLY A 500 3.53 -11.69 4.26
N ARG A 501 4.83 -11.63 4.56
CA ARG A 501 5.85 -10.86 3.84
C ARG A 501 5.53 -9.35 3.83
N ILE A 502 5.42 -8.74 5.01
CA ILE A 502 5.12 -7.31 5.18
C ILE A 502 6.25 -6.59 5.95
N PRO A 503 7.49 -6.51 5.43
CA PRO A 503 8.05 -7.33 4.36
C PRO A 503 8.67 -8.63 4.91
N LEU A 504 9.06 -9.53 4.00
CA LEU A 504 10.17 -10.46 4.26
C LEU A 504 11.45 -9.76 3.81
N LEU A 505 12.33 -9.43 4.76
CA LEU A 505 13.51 -8.59 4.56
C LEU A 505 14.82 -9.37 4.71
N ARG A 506 15.74 -9.18 3.77
CA ARG A 506 17.12 -9.69 3.81
C ARG A 506 18.10 -8.61 3.37
N LYS A 507 19.33 -8.61 3.92
CA LYS A 507 20.49 -7.81 3.49
C LYS A 507 20.14 -6.41 2.98
N ALA A 508 19.47 -5.64 3.82
CA ALA A 508 18.90 -4.35 3.46
C ALA A 508 18.76 -3.42 4.66
N ASN A 509 19.05 -2.13 4.46
CA ASN A 509 18.57 -1.03 5.30
C ASN A 509 17.18 -0.59 4.80
N PHE A 510 16.21 -0.53 5.70
CA PHE A 510 14.80 -0.38 5.35
C PHE A 510 14.09 0.61 6.28
N HIS A 511 13.47 1.64 5.72
CA HIS A 511 12.62 2.57 6.46
C HIS A 511 11.14 2.25 6.21
N PHE A 512 10.42 1.89 7.26
CA PHE A 512 9.02 1.51 7.22
C PHE A 512 8.22 2.49 8.07
N TYR A 513 7.49 3.44 7.47
CA TYR A 513 6.88 4.52 8.24
C TYR A 513 5.47 4.90 7.82
N ASN A 514 4.67 5.42 8.76
CA ASN A 514 3.30 5.86 8.50
C ASN A 514 2.39 4.83 7.80
N ASN A 515 2.67 3.54 7.91
CA ASN A 515 1.85 2.50 7.29
C ASN A 515 0.71 2.05 8.21
N TYR A 516 -0.35 1.50 7.63
CA TYR A 516 -1.47 0.90 8.35
C TYR A 516 -1.62 -0.59 8.02
N ILE A 517 -1.44 -1.46 9.01
CA ILE A 517 -1.51 -2.90 8.87
C ILE A 517 -2.68 -3.39 9.71
N TYR A 518 -3.67 -4.05 9.10
CA TYR A 518 -4.80 -4.54 9.89
C TYR A 518 -5.44 -5.84 9.42
N GLY A 519 -5.83 -6.67 10.40
CA GLY A 519 -6.48 -7.96 10.18
C GLY A 519 -7.94 -7.96 10.58
N ASP A 520 -8.79 -8.63 9.79
CA ASP A 520 -10.18 -8.85 10.19
C ASP A 520 -10.26 -9.97 11.24
N LEU A 521 -10.85 -9.65 12.39
CA LEU A 521 -11.04 -10.55 13.53
C LEU A 521 -12.47 -11.12 13.59
N SER A 522 -13.33 -10.82 12.62
CA SER A 522 -14.75 -11.20 12.59
C SER A 522 -14.99 -12.72 12.67
N ASN A 523 -14.04 -13.53 12.20
CA ASN A 523 -14.12 -14.99 12.22
C ASN A 523 -13.25 -15.66 13.32
N GLY A 524 -12.70 -14.90 14.27
CA GLY A 524 -11.89 -15.42 15.39
C GLY A 524 -10.50 -15.95 15.01
N ILE A 525 -10.15 -15.97 13.72
CA ILE A 525 -8.82 -16.27 13.18
C ILE A 525 -8.52 -15.22 12.11
N THR A 526 -7.50 -14.39 12.36
CA THR A 526 -6.93 -13.48 11.36
C THR A 526 -6.10 -14.29 10.35
N GLN A 527 -6.26 -14.05 9.03
CA GLN A 527 -5.34 -14.59 8.02
C GLN A 527 -3.98 -13.89 8.07
N LEU A 528 -3.94 -12.66 8.61
CA LEU A 528 -2.72 -11.91 8.89
C LEU A 528 -1.82 -12.71 9.84
N GLY A 529 -0.77 -13.28 9.28
CA GLY A 529 0.20 -14.14 9.96
C GLY A 529 1.22 -13.31 10.73
N TYR A 530 2.50 -13.55 10.46
CA TYR A 530 3.56 -12.63 10.91
C TYR A 530 3.67 -11.47 9.92
N VAL A 531 3.72 -10.23 10.43
CA VAL A 531 3.83 -9.03 9.60
C VAL A 531 5.25 -8.96 9.00
N HIS A 532 6.24 -8.71 9.86
CA HIS A 532 7.64 -8.58 9.50
C HIS A 532 8.37 -9.92 9.61
N SER A 533 9.26 -10.19 8.66
CA SER A 533 10.22 -11.29 8.75
C SER A 533 11.62 -10.76 8.40
N LEU A 534 12.36 -10.35 9.42
CA LEU A 534 13.72 -9.80 9.27
C LEU A 534 14.75 -10.93 9.35
N ARG A 535 15.57 -11.06 8.30
CA ARG A 535 16.54 -12.16 8.11
C ARG A 535 17.86 -11.65 7.52
N ALA A 536 18.89 -12.48 7.58
CA ALA A 536 20.16 -12.33 6.85
C ALA A 536 20.74 -10.90 6.82
N ASP A 537 21.36 -10.46 7.92
CA ASP A 537 21.91 -9.11 8.15
C ASP A 537 21.11 -7.93 7.57
N SER A 538 19.81 -7.87 7.85
CA SER A 538 18.95 -6.73 7.54
C SER A 538 18.76 -5.82 8.76
N TYR A 539 18.44 -4.55 8.49
CA TYR A 539 18.06 -3.60 9.51
C TYR A 539 16.83 -2.79 9.07
N MET A 540 15.74 -2.93 9.81
CA MET A 540 14.52 -2.13 9.65
C MET A 540 14.42 -1.03 10.71
N PHE A 541 14.15 0.19 10.27
CA PHE A 541 13.64 1.27 11.10
C PHE A 541 12.13 1.42 10.86
N SER A 542 11.32 1.12 11.87
CA SER A 542 9.86 1.22 11.83
C SER A 542 9.41 2.45 12.62
N GLU A 543 8.89 3.47 11.96
CA GLU A 543 8.57 4.78 12.53
C GLU A 543 7.11 5.19 12.30
N GLY A 544 6.32 5.52 13.32
CA GLY A 544 5.01 6.15 13.08
C GLY A 544 3.92 5.22 12.51
N ASN A 545 4.07 3.89 12.55
CA ASN A 545 3.10 2.97 11.93
C ASN A 545 1.95 2.61 12.88
N TYR A 546 0.81 2.22 12.31
CA TYR A 546 -0.36 1.74 13.03
C TYR A 546 -0.62 0.26 12.71
N TYR A 547 -0.57 -0.59 13.74
CA TYR A 547 -0.82 -2.03 13.65
C TYR A 547 -2.12 -2.36 14.37
N GLU A 548 -3.05 -3.05 13.71
CA GLU A 548 -4.36 -3.39 14.27
C GLU A 548 -4.72 -4.87 14.04
N GLY A 549 -5.04 -5.63 15.08
CA GLY A 549 -5.50 -7.01 14.91
C GLY A 549 -4.45 -7.99 14.35
N CYS A 550 -3.18 -7.61 14.30
CA CYS A 550 -2.11 -8.46 13.78
C CYS A 550 -1.84 -9.66 14.70
N LYS A 551 -1.68 -10.87 14.15
CA LYS A 551 -1.34 -12.06 14.94
C LYS A 551 0.03 -11.96 15.60
N GLN A 552 1.04 -11.53 14.85
CA GLN A 552 2.41 -11.37 15.33
C GLN A 552 3.12 -10.30 14.49
N ILE A 553 3.76 -9.32 15.13
CA ILE A 553 4.44 -8.25 14.40
C ILE A 553 5.73 -8.73 13.74
N SER A 554 6.50 -9.61 14.38
CA SER A 554 7.76 -10.14 13.83
C SER A 554 7.91 -11.63 14.08
N ASP A 555 8.39 -12.40 13.09
CA ASP A 555 8.57 -13.86 13.19
C ASP A 555 9.76 -14.32 14.06
N GLY A 556 10.62 -13.39 14.50
CA GLY A 556 11.75 -13.65 15.40
C GLY A 556 12.94 -14.38 14.77
N LYS A 557 12.97 -14.58 13.44
CA LYS A 557 13.96 -15.43 12.75
C LYS A 557 15.32 -14.77 12.45
N SER A 558 15.84 -14.02 13.42
CA SER A 558 17.15 -13.33 13.43
C SER A 558 17.26 -12.11 12.51
N ASN A 559 16.99 -10.91 13.07
CA ASN A 559 17.77 -9.67 12.94
C ASN A 559 17.13 -8.46 13.64
N SER A 560 17.89 -7.37 13.69
CA SER A 560 17.61 -6.17 14.47
C SER A 560 16.70 -5.19 13.72
N GLY A 561 15.71 -4.65 14.42
CA GLY A 561 14.96 -3.50 13.92
C GLY A 561 14.60 -2.57 15.07
N LYS A 562 14.55 -1.28 14.75
CA LYS A 562 14.17 -0.21 15.67
C LYS A 562 12.69 0.06 15.51
N MET A 563 11.92 -0.12 16.57
CA MET A 563 10.50 0.24 16.61
C MET A 563 10.36 1.58 17.35
N PHE A 564 10.04 2.64 16.62
CA PHE A 564 9.92 3.98 17.16
C PHE A 564 8.54 4.57 16.87
N ASN A 565 7.88 5.12 17.90
CA ASN A 565 6.61 5.84 17.76
C ASN A 565 5.51 5.08 16.98
N ASN A 566 5.38 3.76 17.16
CA ASN A 566 4.32 2.96 16.52
C ASN A 566 3.15 2.73 17.47
N ILE A 567 1.93 2.57 16.95
CA ILE A 567 0.75 2.11 17.70
C ILE A 567 0.49 0.63 17.42
N TYR A 568 0.23 -0.15 18.47
CA TYR A 568 -0.18 -1.54 18.40
C TYR A 568 -1.54 -1.71 19.09
N LEU A 569 -2.59 -1.96 18.31
CA LEU A 569 -3.95 -2.12 18.79
C LEU A 569 -4.43 -3.55 18.57
N ALA A 570 -4.83 -4.24 19.64
CA ALA A 570 -5.43 -5.58 19.58
C ALA A 570 -4.59 -6.63 18.80
N CYS A 571 -3.26 -6.53 18.86
CA CYS A 571 -2.38 -7.56 18.30
C CYS A 571 -2.35 -8.81 19.22
N LEU A 572 -2.28 -10.01 18.63
CA LEU A 572 -2.47 -11.26 19.40
C LEU A 572 -1.24 -11.60 20.26
N LYS A 573 -0.06 -11.72 19.63
CA LYS A 573 1.19 -12.10 20.31
C LYS A 573 2.09 -10.90 20.63
N SER A 574 2.89 -11.03 21.69
CA SER A 574 3.94 -10.05 22.04
C SER A 574 5.01 -9.98 20.94
N ASN A 575 5.64 -8.80 20.82
CA ASN A 575 6.78 -8.62 19.95
C ASN A 575 7.95 -9.48 20.45
N THR A 576 8.70 -10.08 19.52
CA THR A 576 9.86 -10.91 19.88
C THR A 576 10.99 -10.03 20.42
N SER A 577 11.74 -10.52 21.41
CA SER A 577 12.77 -9.84 22.22
C SER A 577 13.95 -9.15 21.50
N LYS A 578 13.99 -9.15 20.16
CA LYS A 578 14.98 -8.40 19.35
C LYS A 578 14.39 -7.15 18.68
N MET A 579 13.10 -6.90 18.95
CA MET A 579 12.37 -5.63 18.84
C MET A 579 12.93 -4.54 19.73
N ILE A 580 13.95 -3.75 19.34
CA ILE A 580 14.51 -2.79 20.30
C ILE A 580 13.68 -1.49 20.28
N TYR A 581 12.95 -1.26 21.36
CA TYR A 581 12.35 0.04 21.69
C TYR A 581 13.43 0.89 22.34
N ILE A 582 14.03 1.78 21.55
CA ILE A 582 15.06 2.68 22.02
C ILE A 582 14.63 4.12 21.78
N ASN A 583 15.27 5.05 22.48
CA ASN A 583 15.30 6.45 22.07
C ASN A 583 15.71 6.58 20.58
N ARG A 584 15.28 7.66 19.93
CA ARG A 584 15.46 7.89 18.48
C ARG A 584 16.92 7.74 18.03
N GLU A 585 17.86 8.24 18.81
CA GLU A 585 19.27 8.42 18.41
C GLU A 585 20.19 7.21 18.69
N THR A 586 19.77 6.23 19.48
CA THR A 586 20.66 5.09 19.80
C THR A 586 20.82 4.16 18.61
N ALA A 587 22.06 3.81 18.30
CA ALA A 587 22.39 2.82 17.27
C ALA A 587 21.84 1.42 17.63
N VAL A 588 21.49 0.65 16.62
CA VAL A 588 21.04 -0.73 16.77
C VAL A 588 22.19 -1.65 16.40
N GLU A 589 22.65 -2.48 17.33
CA GLU A 589 23.66 -3.50 17.03
C GLU A 589 23.13 -4.49 15.98
N ASN A 590 23.79 -4.57 14.83
CA ASN A 590 23.46 -5.48 13.74
C ASN A 590 24.66 -5.64 12.79
N SER A 591 24.54 -6.55 11.82
CA SER A 591 25.57 -6.83 10.82
C SER A 591 25.23 -6.29 9.43
N CYS A 592 24.21 -5.43 9.30
CA CYS A 592 23.78 -4.87 8.03
C CYS A 592 24.84 -3.89 7.53
N ALA A 593 25.51 -4.26 6.45
CA ALA A 593 26.58 -3.44 5.87
C ALA A 593 26.67 -3.67 4.36
N TYR A 594 27.10 -2.64 3.63
CA TYR A 594 27.34 -2.71 2.20
C TYR A 594 28.35 -1.67 1.74
N ASN A 595 29.30 -2.05 0.88
CA ASN A 595 30.27 -1.13 0.28
C ASN A 595 30.99 -0.25 1.32
N ASP A 596 31.53 -0.88 2.36
CA ASP A 596 32.18 -0.25 3.52
C ASP A 596 31.28 0.67 4.39
N ILE A 597 29.98 0.71 4.13
CA ILE A 597 28.99 1.38 4.96
C ILE A 597 28.45 0.39 5.99
N ASP A 598 28.62 0.73 7.27
CA ASP A 598 27.91 0.11 8.38
C ASP A 598 26.55 0.80 8.55
N TYR A 599 25.45 0.05 8.50
CA TYR A 599 24.11 0.59 8.65
C TYR A 599 23.62 0.60 10.10
N SER A 600 24.43 0.23 11.10
CA SER A 600 24.03 0.20 12.52
C SER A 600 23.38 1.48 13.07
N ASN A 601 23.64 2.64 12.45
CA ASN A 601 23.05 3.94 12.77
C ASN A 601 22.47 4.65 11.53
N PHE A 602 22.10 3.92 10.47
CA PHE A 602 21.69 4.54 9.21
C PHE A 602 20.57 5.55 9.39
N ASP A 603 19.61 5.26 10.28
CA ASP A 603 18.42 6.07 10.56
C ASP A 603 18.74 7.42 11.24
N THR A 604 20.00 7.70 11.56
CA THR A 604 20.50 8.96 12.12
C THR A 604 21.68 9.52 11.34
N ASN A 605 22.08 8.88 10.24
CA ASN A 605 23.21 9.27 9.42
C ASN A 605 22.73 10.01 8.15
N PRO A 606 22.88 11.34 8.06
CA PRO A 606 22.38 12.14 6.92
C PRO A 606 23.07 11.80 5.58
N GLU A 607 24.17 11.05 5.60
CA GLU A 607 24.80 10.60 4.35
C GLU A 607 24.00 9.51 3.65
N VAL A 608 23.33 8.65 4.42
CA VAL A 608 22.63 7.45 3.93
C VAL A 608 21.14 7.43 4.29
N PHE A 609 20.62 8.45 4.97
CA PHE A 609 19.23 8.59 5.35
C PHE A 609 18.82 10.07 5.36
N TYR A 610 17.54 10.36 5.13
CA TYR A 610 16.98 11.70 5.23
C TYR A 610 16.76 12.06 6.71
N PHE A 611 17.85 12.40 7.41
CA PHE A 611 17.81 12.79 8.82
C PHE A 611 17.99 14.30 9.00
N ASP A 612 17.03 14.94 9.66
CA ASP A 612 17.19 16.30 10.18
C ASP A 612 18.04 16.26 11.45
N THR A 613 19.33 16.56 11.31
CA THR A 613 20.29 16.57 12.43
C THR A 613 20.00 17.62 13.50
N ILE A 614 19.22 18.66 13.19
CA ILE A 614 18.87 19.76 14.11
C ILE A 614 17.69 19.31 14.97
N ASN A 615 16.60 18.89 14.32
CA ASN A 615 15.36 18.53 15.00
C ASN A 615 15.32 17.08 15.48
N LYS A 616 16.30 16.26 15.06
CA LYS A 616 16.45 14.84 15.42
C LYS A 616 15.28 13.98 14.95
N VAL A 617 14.76 14.29 13.76
CA VAL A 617 13.62 13.62 13.14
C VAL A 617 13.97 13.19 11.71
N SER A 618 13.18 12.27 11.16
CA SER A 618 13.28 11.94 9.73
C SER A 618 12.73 13.11 8.91
N ASP A 619 13.50 13.57 7.92
CA ASP A 619 13.13 14.64 6.98
C ASP A 619 12.29 14.05 5.84
N CYS A 620 11.07 13.67 6.19
CA CYS A 620 10.05 13.13 5.29
C CYS A 620 8.66 13.57 5.77
N TYR A 621 7.62 13.34 4.96
CA TYR A 621 6.25 13.53 5.42
C TYR A 621 5.90 12.49 6.51
N LEU A 622 6.10 12.88 7.77
CA LEU A 622 5.90 12.04 8.95
C LEU A 622 4.83 12.67 9.85
N THR A 623 3.85 11.85 10.22
CA THR A 623 2.72 12.25 11.05
C THR A 623 2.63 11.31 12.26
N ILE A 624 1.78 11.62 13.24
CA ILE A 624 1.51 10.66 14.31
C ILE A 624 0.78 9.44 13.70
N PRO A 625 0.96 8.22 14.27
CA PRO A 625 0.38 6.99 13.71
C PRO A 625 -1.13 7.04 13.46
N MET A 626 -1.87 7.83 14.22
CA MET A 626 -3.30 8.02 14.00
C MET A 626 -3.62 8.77 12.70
N VAL A 627 -2.90 9.87 12.46
CA VAL A 627 -3.06 10.66 11.24
C VAL A 627 -2.60 9.80 10.06
N ALA A 628 -1.47 9.11 10.20
CA ALA A 628 -1.00 8.14 9.21
C ALA A 628 -2.05 7.07 8.87
N ARG A 629 -2.76 6.51 9.86
CA ARG A 629 -3.86 5.57 9.64
C ARG A 629 -5.01 6.19 8.84
N GLU A 630 -5.45 7.40 9.21
CA GLU A 630 -6.50 8.10 8.47
C GLU A 630 -6.08 8.40 7.03
N GLU A 631 -4.85 8.86 6.83
CA GLU A 631 -4.28 9.15 5.53
C GLU A 631 -4.16 7.89 4.69
N CYS A 632 -3.70 6.77 5.27
CA CYS A 632 -3.68 5.48 4.59
C CYS A 632 -5.10 5.11 4.07
N LEU A 633 -6.12 5.21 4.92
CA LEU A 633 -7.49 4.86 4.54
C LEU A 633 -8.06 5.79 3.45
N LYS A 634 -7.62 7.04 3.43
CA LYS A 634 -8.04 8.04 2.45
C LYS A 634 -7.29 7.88 1.12
N PHE A 635 -5.98 7.68 1.15
CA PHE A 635 -5.10 7.90 0.00
C PHE A 635 -4.42 6.63 -0.52
N SER A 636 -4.34 5.54 0.26
CA SER A 636 -3.69 4.32 -0.21
C SER A 636 -4.54 3.56 -1.24
N GLY A 637 -3.87 3.08 -2.27
CA GLY A 637 -4.44 2.33 -3.39
C GLY A 637 -4.61 3.18 -4.63
N SER A 638 -4.94 2.50 -5.72
CA SER A 638 -5.35 3.16 -6.97
C SER A 638 -6.72 3.83 -6.79
N TYR A 639 -7.06 4.70 -7.73
CA TYR A 639 -8.37 5.32 -7.79
C TYR A 639 -9.52 4.28 -7.82
N TYR A 640 -9.33 3.09 -8.42
CA TYR A 640 -10.29 1.99 -8.32
C TYR A 640 -10.67 1.64 -6.87
N ARG A 641 -9.67 1.61 -5.97
CA ARG A 641 -9.92 1.35 -4.55
C ARG A 641 -10.76 2.44 -3.91
N THR A 642 -10.61 3.68 -4.35
CA THR A 642 -11.37 4.83 -3.82
C THR A 642 -12.86 4.74 -4.12
N ILE A 643 -13.25 4.23 -5.30
CA ILE A 643 -14.67 3.91 -5.62
C ILE A 643 -15.21 2.86 -4.65
N LEU A 644 -14.48 1.76 -4.46
CA LEU A 644 -14.88 0.70 -3.55
C LEU A 644 -15.00 1.19 -2.09
N ASN A 645 -14.30 2.27 -1.74
CA ASN A 645 -14.29 2.88 -0.41
C ASN A 645 -15.20 4.09 -0.24
N GLN A 646 -16.01 4.49 -1.23
CA GLN A 646 -16.84 5.69 -1.08
C GLN A 646 -17.79 5.61 0.13
N ALA A 647 -18.26 4.40 0.50
CA ALA A 647 -19.00 4.16 1.73
C ALA A 647 -18.14 4.00 3.01
N ALA A 648 -16.84 3.70 2.86
CA ALA A 648 -15.90 3.50 3.97
C ALA A 648 -15.20 4.79 4.42
N ARG A 649 -15.08 5.80 3.53
CA ARG A 649 -14.54 7.13 3.85
C ARG A 649 -15.48 7.96 4.73
N ASP A 650 -16.79 7.75 4.60
CA ASP A 650 -17.84 8.44 5.39
C ASP A 650 -18.20 7.72 6.70
N ALA A 651 -17.77 6.47 6.86
CA ALA A 651 -17.88 5.79 8.15
C ALA A 651 -16.82 6.40 9.08
N SER A 652 -17.25 7.05 10.16
CA SER A 652 -16.35 7.44 11.26
C SER A 652 -15.47 6.23 11.58
N ILE A 653 -14.16 6.35 11.40
CA ILE A 653 -13.24 5.21 11.46
C ILE A 653 -13.07 4.84 12.93
N GLN A 654 -14.03 4.11 13.47
CA GLN A 654 -14.04 3.71 14.86
C GLN A 654 -13.16 2.47 15.03
N SER A 655 -12.12 2.60 15.85
CA SER A 655 -11.33 1.48 16.35
C SER A 655 -12.07 0.72 17.46
N ASN A 656 -13.15 1.30 17.96
CA ASN A 656 -14.00 0.75 19.00
C ASN A 656 -15.05 -0.21 18.42
N LYS A 657 -15.07 -1.46 18.89
CA LYS A 657 -16.08 -2.47 18.51
C LYS A 657 -17.42 -2.33 19.21
N TYR A 658 -17.49 -1.57 20.30
CA TYR A 658 -18.68 -1.49 21.16
C TYR A 658 -19.16 -0.05 21.33
N SER A 659 -20.45 0.18 21.15
CA SER A 659 -21.09 1.46 21.43
C SER A 659 -21.83 1.41 22.75
N ILE A 660 -21.59 2.43 23.58
CA ILE A 660 -22.31 2.65 24.82
C ILE A 660 -23.40 3.70 24.64
N SER A 661 -24.61 3.38 25.09
CA SER A 661 -25.79 4.23 24.99
C SER A 661 -25.87 5.32 26.06
N THR A 662 -25.16 5.18 27.19
CA THR A 662 -25.25 6.11 28.34
C THR A 662 -23.86 6.52 28.81
N ALA A 663 -23.64 7.83 29.01
CA ALA A 663 -22.36 8.34 29.51
C ALA A 663 -22.20 8.12 31.03
N VAL A 664 -20.95 8.13 31.50
CA VAL A 664 -20.62 8.24 32.93
C VAL A 664 -21.11 9.59 33.43
N ASP A 665 -22.05 9.58 34.38
CA ASP A 665 -22.53 10.80 35.03
C ASP A 665 -21.54 11.23 36.14
N LEU A 666 -20.97 12.42 35.98
CA LEU A 666 -20.01 13.01 36.91
C LEU A 666 -20.58 14.17 37.71
N CYS A 667 -21.91 14.38 37.70
CA CYS A 667 -22.56 15.46 38.44
C CYS A 667 -22.29 15.41 39.96
N SER A 668 -21.92 14.24 40.51
CA SER A 668 -21.56 14.05 41.92
C SER A 668 -20.06 14.20 42.25
N GLY A 669 -19.22 14.59 41.29
CA GLY A 669 -17.80 14.87 41.48
C GLY A 669 -16.86 13.72 41.09
N ALA A 670 -17.01 12.54 41.68
CA ALA A 670 -16.21 11.35 41.36
C ALA A 670 -17.07 10.09 41.22
N TYR A 671 -16.68 9.20 40.32
CA TYR A 671 -17.31 7.91 40.07
C TYR A 671 -16.25 6.82 40.01
N GLU A 672 -16.40 5.77 40.82
CA GLU A 672 -15.56 4.58 40.79
C GLU A 672 -16.31 3.43 40.11
N ALA A 673 -15.69 2.85 39.08
CA ALA A 673 -16.35 1.85 38.27
C ALA A 673 -16.38 0.49 38.97
N SER A 674 -17.57 -0.13 39.03
CA SER A 674 -17.73 -1.47 39.58
C SER A 674 -17.10 -2.53 38.69
N LEU A 675 -15.98 -3.09 39.14
CA LEU A 675 -15.20 -4.12 38.45
C LEU A 675 -15.64 -5.55 38.81
N SER A 676 -16.82 -5.77 39.40
CA SER A 676 -17.18 -7.06 40.02
C SER A 676 -18.37 -7.82 39.41
N SER A 677 -19.06 -7.27 38.41
CA SER A 677 -20.31 -7.86 37.87
C SER A 677 -20.46 -7.68 36.36
N ASP A 678 -21.10 -8.64 35.69
CA ASP A 678 -21.33 -8.71 34.23
C ASP A 678 -22.25 -7.60 33.64
N THR A 679 -22.71 -6.64 34.46
CA THR A 679 -23.83 -5.73 34.10
C THR A 679 -23.52 -4.24 34.19
N GLY A 680 -22.25 -3.83 34.26
CA GLY A 680 -21.87 -2.40 34.20
C GLY A 680 -21.82 -1.88 32.75
N ILE A 681 -22.42 -0.71 32.49
CA ILE A 681 -22.39 -0.01 31.18
C ILE A 681 -20.95 0.20 30.67
N LEU A 682 -19.96 0.20 31.58
CA LEU A 682 -18.55 0.44 31.30
C LEU A 682 -17.76 -0.82 30.85
N TYR A 683 -18.34 -2.01 30.94
CA TYR A 683 -17.59 -3.25 30.78
C TYR A 683 -18.23 -4.13 29.71
N THR A 684 -17.92 -3.82 28.46
CA THR A 684 -18.34 -4.65 27.32
C THR A 684 -17.41 -5.86 27.25
N ASN A 685 -17.86 -7.01 27.78
CA ASN A 685 -17.13 -8.29 27.78
C ASN A 685 -15.91 -8.40 28.73
N ALA A 686 -15.82 -7.58 29.78
CA ALA A 686 -14.83 -7.76 30.84
C ALA A 686 -15.44 -8.43 32.08
N ASN A 687 -15.04 -9.68 32.37
CA ASN A 687 -15.48 -10.41 33.55
C ASN A 687 -14.60 -10.04 34.75
N LYS A 688 -15.17 -9.37 35.75
CA LYS A 688 -14.46 -8.91 36.96
C LYS A 688 -13.22 -8.03 36.66
N GLY A 689 -13.33 -7.16 35.66
CA GLY A 689 -12.23 -6.33 35.18
C GLY A 689 -11.15 -7.08 34.41
N ARG A 690 -11.34 -8.38 34.13
CA ARG A 690 -10.43 -9.21 33.35
C ARG A 690 -10.91 -9.34 31.90
N PHE A 691 -10.01 -9.15 30.96
CA PHE A 691 -10.30 -9.22 29.53
C PHE A 691 -9.04 -9.40 28.69
N MET A 692 -9.26 -9.72 27.43
CA MET A 692 -8.29 -9.88 26.36
C MET A 692 -8.75 -9.07 25.14
N GLY A 693 -7.85 -8.32 24.52
CA GLY A 693 -8.20 -7.33 23.50
C GLY A 693 -8.94 -6.13 24.11
N GLN A 694 -9.99 -5.67 23.45
CA GLN A 694 -10.86 -4.61 24.00
C GLN A 694 -11.79 -5.19 25.09
N GLY A 695 -11.80 -4.62 26.29
CA GLY A 695 -12.66 -5.13 27.37
C GLY A 695 -13.50 -4.12 28.14
N ILE A 696 -13.01 -2.91 28.37
CA ILE A 696 -13.79 -1.84 29.03
C ILE A 696 -14.11 -0.84 27.95
N THR A 697 -15.33 -0.39 27.84
CA THR A 697 -15.69 0.71 26.95
C THR A 697 -16.37 1.74 27.82
N PHE A 698 -16.17 3.03 27.63
CA PHE A 698 -16.86 4.06 28.42
C PHE A 698 -17.10 5.32 27.59
N ARG A 699 -18.22 6.00 27.86
CA ARG A 699 -18.56 7.27 27.23
C ARG A 699 -18.53 8.37 28.30
N LEU A 700 -17.89 9.49 28.02
CA LEU A 700 -17.86 10.68 28.85
C LEU A 700 -18.77 11.76 28.25
N SER A 701 -19.60 12.38 29.08
CA SER A 701 -20.45 13.52 28.68
C SER A 701 -19.77 14.88 28.90
N GLU A 702 -18.73 14.92 29.72
CA GLU A 702 -17.96 16.12 30.07
C GLU A 702 -16.47 15.76 30.23
N TYR A 703 -15.61 16.76 30.48
CA TYR A 703 -14.21 16.53 30.77
C TYR A 703 -14.05 15.74 32.08
N ALA A 704 -13.18 14.72 32.06
CA ALA A 704 -12.95 13.88 33.21
C ALA A 704 -11.46 13.53 33.36
N LYS A 705 -10.94 13.61 34.58
CA LYS A 705 -9.71 12.94 34.96
C LYS A 705 -10.02 11.46 35.18
N VAL A 706 -9.45 10.61 34.34
CA VAL A 706 -9.59 9.16 34.41
C VAL A 706 -8.34 8.57 35.04
N ASN A 707 -8.49 7.89 36.17
CA ASN A 707 -7.40 7.16 36.82
C ASN A 707 -7.60 5.65 36.64
N LEU A 708 -6.60 4.99 36.08
CA LEU A 708 -6.57 3.57 35.75
C LEU A 708 -5.45 2.89 36.55
N ASN A 709 -5.79 1.84 37.29
CA ASN A 709 -4.83 0.84 37.76
C ASN A 709 -5.17 -0.50 37.14
N ALA A 710 -4.18 -1.12 36.52
CA ALA A 710 -4.27 -2.46 35.96
C ALA A 710 -3.03 -3.28 36.30
N THR A 711 -3.22 -4.58 36.33
CA THR A 711 -2.15 -5.58 36.47
C THR A 711 -2.20 -6.50 35.27
N SER A 712 -1.04 -6.76 34.65
CA SER A 712 -0.89 -7.78 33.62
C SER A 712 -0.56 -9.14 34.26
N GLY A 713 -0.92 -10.23 33.59
CA GLY A 713 -0.61 -11.58 34.06
C GLY A 713 0.87 -12.00 33.94
N THR A 714 1.77 -11.11 33.51
CA THR A 714 3.20 -11.43 33.25
C THR A 714 4.13 -10.30 33.71
N THR A 715 5.37 -10.63 34.07
CA THR A 715 6.40 -9.67 34.52
C THR A 715 7.10 -8.91 33.38
N ASP A 716 6.73 -9.15 32.11
CA ASP A 716 7.31 -8.45 30.95
C ASP A 716 6.80 -7.00 30.89
N ALA A 717 7.73 -6.05 30.85
CA ALA A 717 7.49 -4.61 30.78
C ALA A 717 6.69 -4.15 29.53
N ASP A 718 6.57 -4.99 28.51
CA ASP A 718 5.89 -4.69 27.24
C ASP A 718 4.36 -4.94 27.26
N HIS A 719 3.77 -5.28 28.42
CA HIS A 719 2.36 -5.69 28.52
C HIS A 719 1.46 -4.62 29.15
N ASN A 720 1.37 -3.49 28.47
CA ASN A 720 0.61 -2.34 28.98
C ASN A 720 -0.90 -2.46 28.71
N VAL A 721 -1.67 -1.81 29.58
CA VAL A 721 -3.08 -1.50 29.35
C VAL A 721 -3.15 -0.15 28.63
N TYR A 722 -4.04 0.00 27.66
CA TYR A 722 -4.22 1.28 26.98
C TYR A 722 -5.60 1.83 27.23
N VAL A 723 -5.70 3.12 27.54
CA VAL A 723 -6.94 3.88 27.34
C VAL A 723 -6.88 4.45 25.93
N VAL A 724 -7.87 4.13 25.12
CA VAL A 724 -7.91 4.48 23.70
C VAL A 724 -9.18 5.25 23.38
N SER A 725 -9.10 6.30 22.57
CA SER A 725 -10.29 6.98 22.05
C SER A 725 -11.03 6.10 21.05
N GLU A 726 -12.27 6.44 20.72
CA GLU A 726 -13.04 5.74 19.69
C GLU A 726 -12.38 5.73 18.30
N PHE A 727 -11.41 6.62 18.07
CA PHE A 727 -10.65 6.74 16.81
C PHE A 727 -9.28 6.06 16.85
N GLY A 728 -8.90 5.45 17.97
CA GLY A 728 -7.64 4.72 18.11
C GLY A 728 -6.52 5.51 18.78
N GLN A 729 -6.81 6.71 19.33
CA GLN A 729 -5.81 7.51 20.04
C GLN A 729 -5.46 6.88 21.38
N ILE A 730 -4.19 6.54 21.61
CA ILE A 730 -3.75 6.19 22.95
C ILE A 730 -3.77 7.46 23.81
N MET A 731 -4.65 7.47 24.80
CA MET A 731 -4.79 8.56 25.78
C MET A 731 -3.95 8.30 27.03
N LEU A 732 -3.77 7.02 27.37
CA LEU A 732 -2.95 6.61 28.50
C LEU A 732 -2.28 5.28 28.14
N HIS A 733 -0.98 5.24 28.34
CA HIS A 733 -0.14 4.07 28.19
C HIS A 733 0.18 3.58 29.60
N GLU A 734 -0.32 2.41 30.00
CA GLU A 734 -0.19 1.81 31.33
C GLU A 734 -1.13 2.36 32.44
N SER A 735 -0.90 1.94 33.69
CA SER A 735 -1.61 2.48 34.86
C SER A 735 -1.20 3.92 35.09
N GLY A 736 -2.16 4.80 35.34
CA GLY A 736 -1.90 6.23 35.53
C GLY A 736 -3.17 7.07 35.46
N SER A 737 -3.00 8.35 35.17
CA SER A 737 -4.07 9.33 35.13
C SER A 737 -4.02 10.11 33.82
N VAL A 738 -5.18 10.35 33.20
CA VAL A 738 -5.30 11.20 32.00
C VAL A 738 -6.55 12.06 32.07
N VAL A 739 -6.49 13.31 31.61
CA VAL A 739 -7.67 14.15 31.40
C VAL A 739 -8.23 13.88 30.01
N LEU A 740 -9.49 13.44 29.95
CA LEU A 740 -10.20 13.11 28.72
C LEU A 740 -11.32 14.13 28.46
N LYS A 741 -11.50 14.50 27.20
CA LYS A 741 -12.61 15.32 26.73
C LYS A 741 -13.91 14.48 26.65
N PRO A 742 -15.09 15.10 26.48
CA PRO A 742 -16.31 14.36 26.17
C PRO A 742 -16.10 13.50 24.93
N GLY A 743 -16.48 12.22 24.99
CA GLY A 743 -16.19 11.28 23.91
C GLY A 743 -16.39 9.83 24.32
N LEU A 744 -16.20 8.93 23.35
CA LEU A 744 -16.21 7.50 23.56
C LEU A 744 -14.77 6.98 23.62
N TYR A 745 -14.50 6.11 24.59
CA TYR A 745 -13.19 5.54 24.87
C TYR A 745 -13.34 4.07 25.19
N TYR A 746 -12.23 3.34 25.13
CA TYR A 746 -12.17 1.97 25.58
C TYR A 746 -10.79 1.64 26.16
N ILE A 747 -10.76 0.63 27.00
CA ILE A 747 -9.56 0.07 27.59
C ILE A 747 -9.32 -1.28 26.94
N CYS A 748 -8.14 -1.43 26.35
CA CYS A 748 -7.72 -2.67 25.72
C CYS A 748 -6.39 -3.18 26.32
N SER A 749 -6.19 -4.49 26.24
CA SER A 749 -4.89 -5.10 26.52
C SER A 749 -3.95 -4.90 25.32
N ALA A 750 -2.65 -4.74 25.58
CA ALA A 750 -1.63 -4.69 24.52
C ALA A 750 -1.49 -6.01 23.74
N SER A 751 -1.94 -7.13 24.31
CA SER A 751 -1.92 -8.46 23.68
C SER A 751 -3.29 -9.13 23.87
N VAL A 752 -3.87 -9.67 22.79
CA VAL A 752 -5.18 -10.36 22.83
C VAL A 752 -5.08 -11.77 23.45
N ASP A 753 -3.88 -12.31 23.63
CA ASP A 753 -3.69 -13.65 24.20
C ASP A 753 -3.37 -13.61 25.70
N LYS A 754 -3.17 -12.41 26.26
CA LYS A 754 -2.81 -12.21 27.67
C LYS A 754 -3.88 -11.40 28.39
N GLU A 755 -4.37 -11.99 29.48
CA GLU A 755 -5.39 -11.38 30.31
C GLU A 755 -4.83 -10.12 31.01
N THR A 756 -5.49 -8.99 30.79
CA THR A 756 -5.30 -7.77 31.58
C THR A 756 -6.38 -7.73 32.65
N LYS A 757 -6.00 -7.39 33.88
CA LYS A 757 -6.95 -7.14 34.97
C LYS A 757 -6.89 -5.68 35.38
N VAL A 758 -7.96 -4.94 35.11
CA VAL A 758 -8.15 -3.62 35.72
C VAL A 758 -8.56 -3.82 37.18
N THR A 759 -7.78 -3.24 38.09
CA THR A 759 -7.97 -3.35 39.55
C THR A 759 -8.63 -2.12 40.13
N LYS A 760 -8.48 -0.96 39.48
CA LYS A 760 -9.19 0.27 39.82
C LYS A 760 -9.42 1.11 38.57
N LEU A 761 -10.61 1.67 38.43
CA LEU A 761 -10.94 2.65 37.40
C LEU A 761 -11.85 3.71 37.99
N THR A 762 -11.39 4.96 38.01
CA THR A 762 -12.13 6.10 38.57
C THR A 762 -12.19 7.24 37.57
N PHE A 763 -13.25 8.02 37.68
CA PHE A 763 -13.54 9.17 36.86
C PHE A 763 -13.85 10.33 37.79
N GLU A 764 -13.14 11.43 37.63
CA GLU A 764 -13.34 12.66 38.41
C GLU A 764 -13.68 13.78 37.44
N ARG A 765 -14.72 14.55 37.76
CA ARG A 765 -15.09 15.71 36.96
C ARG A 765 -13.91 16.67 36.88
N TYR A 766 -13.49 17.03 35.67
CA TYR A 766 -12.43 18.00 35.45
C TYR A 766 -13.03 19.29 34.90
N ALA A 767 -12.94 20.37 35.67
CA ALA A 767 -13.34 21.69 35.21
C ALA A 767 -12.19 22.28 34.39
N ASN A 768 -12.44 22.59 33.11
CA ASN A 768 -11.53 23.38 32.29
C ASN A 768 -11.54 24.84 32.71
#